data_AF-A0A6G8NZ79-F1
#
_entry.id   AF-A0A6G8NZ79-F1
#
_cell.length_a   1.000
_cell.length_b   1.000
_cell.length_c   1.000
_cell.angle_alpha   90.00
_cell.angle_beta   90.00
_cell.angle_gamma   90.00
#
_symmetry.space_group_name_H-M   'P 1'
#
loop_
_entity.id
_entity.type
_entity.pdbx_description
1 polymer ?
#
loop_
_entity_poly.entity_id
_entity_poly.type
_entity_poly.pdbx_seq_one_letter_code
_entity_poly.pdbx_strand_id
1 'polypeptide(L)'
;MNWQSEAETRFDHQPVSAWSLAKSRRSNTSDVWVGDFPKLRRRAHVEGTQRFCFVITKLEAEPTVASYIVDIAEIAKITGLSTNDRSVDFVVTFRSGQVEWWCIQDDEEVRQPSEKRINCSRLAKEAGAKYRYISTREIQNSQILLDNWLQLIRAINAARARDISRISARIAIQRSLEQHGAMSIGRLAATADSDSAIALAAIGELLQTGAIVADIDDEPLLYNAICRPSSSSRDLLEKIFAPDEQPEESVAQPLLVEAETSRQDRPIVKVRGRPRKAVSPNIPPMDRWEEITISSNMRPFDYEMRVKAVELYMKQSDAETIRKESGFTIGQASKMFDRCMTTDPRGKIFGFRALMKFARVKSYTRGKEVEHWEGDGSGGCSGAFGQLLSRPAFKQLRTDLEARILNPKLLEPTIGKRIDSLHAWFMSELEEMERRSNLALSNLWLYKTANRAKKSLNEYAKKYAILHDKEWPPLTHDQKRNQAVGTSIAPLINPYIPMMYVQLDYQLIDAKSIFRVRNVHNESFYVSVPRWYVGYLACEKTGAVRGATCSLEKQASAESAIEVLQGALEAPMCLEKGASVNEEDKYLIHHFLPELQYQAFAILRIDNAFANLSRDFSNNAISTFGCFLQYGAYGAWWTRSLIESVIGAIDEIGIKKMPSTCGSSPRDPASKDAEKNAVKYHIELDDLISVIRRSIRYHNIHSRSDRNNGSTPLTRLTHFFRNTEGASVQTLPKRTIEEPRLLSHIVTGRIAGRVKSKTRIDQSTAKRAYFKTDGVEYSNEELAISKGYFHHRYIAYISRRDFRNGHLFVELAEGAGVYEDLGTVAARGSWSEHALPWQLFRLLRRGRSEPDEGAVRPAQQWYEEQSQSATKRAARNGKTPRPSDAGLKLAKHGKRVETLLNAADRDPSGDTPPATPRRKTPDIFDVFGDESNQQGD
;
A
#
# COMPACT_ATOMS: atom_id res chain seq x y z
N MET A 1 4.53 16.99 40.00
CA MET A 1 4.85 16.66 38.59
C MET A 1 3.89 17.43 37.70
N ASN A 2 4.41 18.29 36.82
CA ASN A 2 3.62 19.24 36.05
C ASN A 2 3.15 18.58 34.73
N TRP A 3 1.89 18.12 34.65
CA TRP A 3 1.41 17.29 33.53
C TRP A 3 1.20 18.04 32.21
N GLN A 4 1.02 19.37 32.23
CA GLN A 4 1.16 20.18 31.02
C GLN A 4 2.55 20.03 30.42
N SER A 5 3.58 19.87 31.27
CA SER A 5 4.89 19.49 30.79
C SER A 5 4.85 18.11 30.15
N GLU A 6 4.16 17.06 30.64
CA GLU A 6 4.12 15.76 29.94
C GLU A 6 3.39 15.80 28.57
N ALA A 7 2.33 16.58 28.43
CA ALA A 7 1.64 16.76 27.15
C ALA A 7 2.44 17.63 26.17
N GLU A 8 3.15 18.66 26.66
CA GLU A 8 4.02 19.52 25.84
C GLU A 8 5.43 18.90 25.61
N THR A 9 5.95 18.09 26.53
CA THR A 9 7.23 17.35 26.42
C THR A 9 7.09 16.04 25.63
N ARG A 10 5.89 15.45 25.53
CA ARG A 10 5.63 14.40 24.52
C ARG A 10 5.73 14.95 23.08
N PHE A 11 5.63 16.27 22.91
CA PHE A 11 5.96 16.98 21.68
C PHE A 11 7.26 17.79 21.84
N ASP A 12 8.36 17.16 22.27
CA ASP A 12 9.70 17.73 22.13
C ASP A 12 10.03 18.18 20.69
N HIS A 13 9.22 17.78 19.71
CA HIS A 13 9.33 18.22 18.33
C HIS A 13 8.12 19.06 17.94
N GLN A 14 8.39 20.23 17.36
CA GLN A 14 7.34 21.05 16.77
C GLN A 14 6.50 20.18 15.82
N PRO A 15 5.18 20.11 16.04
CA PRO A 15 4.34 19.25 15.22
C PRO A 15 4.39 19.72 13.77
N VAL A 16 4.53 18.76 12.86
CA VAL A 16 4.58 19.06 11.43
C VAL A 16 3.18 18.92 10.85
N SER A 17 2.80 19.89 10.03
CA SER A 17 1.60 19.78 9.18
C SER A 17 2.03 19.27 7.81
N ALA A 18 1.59 18.07 7.43
CA ALA A 18 1.82 17.56 6.08
C ALA A 18 1.06 18.38 5.02
N TRP A 19 0.05 19.16 5.42
CA TRP A 19 -0.71 20.04 4.54
C TRP A 19 0.12 21.15 3.90
N SER A 20 0.99 21.83 4.67
CA SER A 20 1.86 22.88 4.11
C SER A 20 2.83 22.30 3.08
N LEU A 21 3.35 21.10 3.36
CA LEU A 21 4.20 20.31 2.45
C LEU A 21 3.43 19.88 1.19
N ALA A 22 2.17 19.46 1.30
CA ALA A 22 1.37 19.10 0.14
C ALA A 22 1.04 20.31 -0.75
N LYS A 23 0.83 21.49 -0.15
CA LYS A 23 0.48 22.73 -0.88
C LYS A 23 1.65 23.27 -1.71
N SER A 24 2.89 23.18 -1.22
CA SER A 24 4.09 23.57 -1.97
C SER A 24 4.44 22.60 -3.11
N ARG A 25 3.92 21.37 -3.08
CA ARG A 25 4.25 20.27 -4.02
C ARG A 25 3.45 20.23 -5.32
N ARG A 26 2.57 21.20 -5.61
CA ARG A 26 1.78 21.20 -6.87
C ARG A 26 2.64 21.13 -8.14
N SER A 27 3.95 21.37 -8.06
CA SER A 27 4.93 21.27 -9.17
C SER A 27 5.98 20.16 -9.04
N ASN A 28 6.10 19.43 -7.92
CA ASN A 28 7.24 18.51 -7.66
C ASN A 28 6.79 17.04 -7.53
N THR A 29 7.41 16.14 -8.30
CA THR A 29 6.99 14.74 -8.50
C THR A 29 7.71 13.73 -7.60
N SER A 30 8.42 14.15 -6.56
CA SER A 30 9.13 13.24 -5.64
C SER A 30 8.26 12.87 -4.43
N ASP A 31 8.45 11.67 -3.88
CA ASP A 31 7.87 11.25 -2.59
C ASP A 31 8.33 12.15 -1.44
N VAL A 32 7.57 12.21 -0.35
CA VAL A 32 7.97 12.89 0.89
C VAL A 32 7.85 11.95 2.07
N TRP A 33 8.91 11.92 2.86
CA TRP A 33 9.02 11.14 4.07
C TRP A 33 8.95 12.06 5.27
N VAL A 34 8.12 11.74 6.27
CA VAL A 34 7.96 12.55 7.48
C VAL A 34 8.12 11.64 8.70
N GLY A 35 8.93 12.05 9.66
CA GLY A 35 9.13 11.31 10.89
C GLY A 35 10.11 11.98 11.84
N ASP A 36 10.38 11.31 12.94
CA ASP A 36 11.35 11.75 13.93
C ASP A 36 12.72 11.15 13.61
N PHE A 37 13.74 12.01 13.61
CA PHE A 37 15.10 11.63 13.28
C PHE A 37 15.97 11.79 14.54
N PRO A 38 16.43 10.69 15.17
CA PRO A 38 17.12 10.74 16.45
C PRO A 38 18.30 11.71 16.50
N LYS A 39 19.15 11.74 15.45
CA LYS A 39 20.30 12.66 15.40
C LYS A 39 19.93 14.11 15.08
N LEU A 40 18.83 14.35 14.36
CA LEU A 40 18.31 15.72 14.17
C LEU A 40 17.67 16.27 15.44
N ARG A 41 17.21 15.39 16.34
CA ARG A 41 16.40 15.75 17.51
C ARG A 41 15.25 16.68 17.12
N ARG A 42 14.66 16.44 15.95
CA ARG A 42 13.41 17.07 15.50
C ARG A 42 12.62 16.19 14.55
N ARG A 43 11.31 16.41 14.53
CA ARG A 43 10.45 15.93 13.45
C ARG A 43 10.80 16.71 12.21
N ALA A 44 11.13 16.01 11.14
CA ALA A 44 11.53 16.63 9.88
C ALA A 44 10.86 15.90 8.71
N HIS A 45 11.04 16.47 7.52
CA HIS A 45 10.66 15.82 6.28
C HIS A 45 11.85 15.72 5.34
N VAL A 46 11.87 14.67 4.54
CA VAL A 46 12.90 14.41 3.52
C VAL A 46 12.21 14.21 2.18
N GLU A 47 12.62 15.00 1.19
CA GLU A 47 12.06 14.93 -0.17
C GLU A 47 12.83 13.93 -1.03
N GLY A 48 12.15 12.90 -1.50
CA GLY A 48 12.69 11.85 -2.35
C GLY A 48 13.13 10.61 -1.57
N THR A 49 12.72 9.45 -2.08
CA THR A 49 12.96 8.14 -1.47
C THR A 49 14.46 7.79 -1.39
N GLN A 50 15.25 8.17 -2.40
CA GLN A 50 16.71 7.98 -2.37
C GLN A 50 17.37 8.74 -1.22
N ARG A 51 17.00 10.02 -1.03
CA ARG A 51 17.52 10.84 0.07
C ARG A 51 17.13 10.28 1.42
N PHE A 52 15.88 9.84 1.56
CA PHE A 52 15.41 9.20 2.79
C PHE A 52 16.22 7.94 3.12
N CYS A 53 16.44 7.04 2.15
CA CYS A 53 17.28 5.86 2.37
C CYS A 53 18.69 6.26 2.84
N PHE A 54 19.30 7.28 2.23
CA PHE A 54 20.60 7.79 2.63
C PHE A 54 20.64 8.34 4.05
N VAL A 55 19.62 9.12 4.43
CA VAL A 55 19.49 9.63 5.79
C VAL A 55 19.49 8.47 6.78
N ILE A 56 18.74 7.41 6.51
CA ILE A 56 18.68 6.25 7.40
C ILE A 56 20.01 5.48 7.44
N THR A 57 20.57 5.11 6.28
CA THR A 57 21.72 4.17 6.21
C THR A 57 23.09 4.81 6.34
N LYS A 58 23.23 6.12 6.09
CA LYS A 58 24.53 6.81 6.13
C LYS A 58 24.61 7.96 7.13
N LEU A 59 23.47 8.50 7.58
CA LEU A 59 23.46 9.59 8.57
C LEU A 59 23.00 9.10 9.94
N GLU A 60 21.81 8.49 10.05
CA GLU A 60 21.29 7.94 11.31
C GLU A 60 22.09 6.72 11.77
N ALA A 61 22.49 5.84 10.85
CA ALA A 61 23.27 4.65 11.15
C ALA A 61 24.73 4.91 11.58
N GLU A 62 25.37 5.93 11.02
CA GLU A 62 26.82 6.13 11.11
C GLU A 62 27.25 6.70 12.46
N PRO A 63 27.98 5.96 13.33
CA PRO A 63 28.31 6.43 14.67
C PRO A 63 29.12 7.74 14.71
N THR A 64 29.94 7.99 13.69
CA THR A 64 30.79 9.20 13.61
C THR A 64 30.00 10.48 13.32
N VAL A 65 28.78 10.38 12.79
CA VAL A 65 27.91 11.53 12.52
C VAL A 65 27.28 12.02 13.83
N ALA A 66 27.49 13.29 14.15
CA ALA A 66 26.90 13.93 15.33
C ALA A 66 25.51 14.52 15.02
N SER A 67 25.39 15.24 13.91
CA SER A 67 24.13 15.83 13.43
C SER A 67 24.21 16.12 11.93
N TYR A 68 23.08 16.49 11.33
CA TYR A 68 23.03 16.87 9.91
C TYR A 68 21.87 17.83 9.67
N ILE A 69 21.77 18.39 8.47
CA ILE A 69 20.71 19.30 8.03
C ILE A 69 20.19 18.82 6.68
N VAL A 70 18.87 18.71 6.57
CA VAL A 70 18.15 18.25 5.35
C VAL A 70 17.14 19.28 4.83
N ASP A 71 16.83 20.30 5.64
CA ASP A 71 15.86 21.33 5.26
C ASP A 71 16.49 22.28 4.23
N ILE A 72 15.86 22.39 3.07
CA ILE A 72 16.41 23.14 1.93
C ILE A 72 16.57 24.63 2.26
N ALA A 73 15.66 25.21 3.05
CA ALA A 73 15.75 26.61 3.43
C ALA A 73 16.91 26.84 4.42
N GLU A 74 17.18 25.88 5.29
CA GLU A 74 18.31 25.90 6.20
C GLU A 74 19.64 25.69 5.45
N ILE A 75 19.69 24.73 4.52
CA ILE A 75 20.85 24.51 3.64
C ILE A 75 21.15 25.77 2.83
N ALA A 76 20.13 26.40 2.23
CA ALA A 76 20.28 27.64 1.46
C ALA A 76 20.92 28.77 2.30
N LYS A 77 20.52 28.91 3.57
CA LYS A 77 21.10 29.91 4.48
C LYS A 77 22.58 29.64 4.79
N ILE A 78 22.96 28.38 4.96
CA ILE A 78 24.33 27.97 5.30
C ILE A 78 25.25 28.05 4.09
N THR A 79 24.77 27.61 2.94
CA THR A 79 25.56 27.48 1.71
C THR A 79 25.55 28.75 0.87
N GLY A 80 24.63 29.67 1.12
CA GLY A 80 24.38 30.84 0.28
C GLY A 80 23.68 30.51 -1.05
N LEU A 81 23.25 29.26 -1.24
CA LEU A 81 22.56 28.82 -2.45
C LEU A 81 21.08 29.24 -2.45
N SER A 82 20.47 29.26 -3.64
CA SER A 82 19.02 29.42 -3.76
C SER A 82 18.30 28.16 -3.25
N THR A 83 17.11 28.32 -2.68
CA THR A 83 16.25 27.19 -2.29
C THR A 83 15.80 26.30 -3.45
N ASN A 84 15.98 26.76 -4.69
CA ASN A 84 15.73 25.93 -5.89
C ASN A 84 16.98 25.17 -6.35
N ASP A 85 18.15 25.46 -5.77
CA ASP A 85 19.40 24.80 -6.12
C ASP A 85 19.56 23.51 -5.29
N ARG A 86 19.70 22.38 -5.99
CA ARG A 86 19.86 21.03 -5.39
C ARG A 86 21.29 20.52 -5.48
N SER A 87 22.26 21.43 -5.61
CA SER A 87 23.68 21.07 -5.61
C SER A 87 24.20 20.64 -4.24
N VAL A 88 23.44 20.88 -3.16
CA VAL A 88 23.72 20.33 -1.83
C VAL A 88 22.43 19.72 -1.29
N ASP A 89 22.48 18.44 -0.94
CA ASP A 89 21.34 17.71 -0.38
C ASP A 89 21.41 17.68 1.15
N PHE A 90 22.62 17.62 1.73
CA PHE A 90 22.83 17.60 3.18
C PHE A 90 24.04 18.42 3.61
N VAL A 91 23.97 18.97 4.82
CA VAL A 91 25.13 19.47 5.57
C VAL A 91 25.32 18.56 6.78
N VAL A 92 26.45 17.90 6.89
CA VAL A 92 26.73 16.86 7.90
C VAL A 92 27.81 17.35 8.85
N THR A 93 27.58 17.21 10.15
CA THR A 93 28.55 17.53 11.19
C THR A 93 28.97 16.24 11.90
N PHE A 94 30.26 15.95 11.86
CA PHE A 94 30.86 14.78 12.50
C PHE A 94 31.18 15.07 13.97
N ARG A 95 31.32 14.02 14.78
CA ARG A 95 31.73 14.12 16.19
C ARG A 95 33.13 14.71 16.37
N SER A 96 33.98 14.63 15.34
CA SER A 96 35.28 15.31 15.28
C SER A 96 35.18 16.83 15.13
N GLY A 97 33.98 17.38 14.90
CA GLY A 97 33.77 18.79 14.55
C GLY A 97 33.90 19.09 13.05
N GLN A 98 34.35 18.13 12.25
CA GLN A 98 34.44 18.30 10.79
C GLN A 98 33.04 18.48 10.18
N VAL A 99 32.91 19.42 9.25
CA VAL A 99 31.67 19.67 8.49
C VAL A 99 31.86 19.24 7.04
N GLU A 100 30.89 18.50 6.51
CA GLU A 100 30.84 18.11 5.10
C GLU A 100 29.52 18.51 4.43
N TRP A 101 29.58 18.86 3.15
CA TRP A 101 28.42 19.16 2.31
C TRP A 101 28.25 18.03 1.30
N TRP A 102 27.11 17.35 1.32
CA TRP A 102 26.87 16.12 0.57
C TRP A 102 25.85 16.33 -0.54
N CYS A 103 26.10 15.73 -1.70
CA CYS A 103 25.15 15.67 -2.82
C CYS A 103 24.99 14.23 -3.34
N ILE A 104 23.76 13.80 -3.53
CA ILE A 104 23.37 12.48 -4.03
C ILE A 104 23.11 12.54 -5.54
N GLN A 105 23.71 11.63 -6.31
CA GLN A 105 23.55 11.56 -7.77
C GLN A 105 23.53 10.15 -8.34
N ASP A 106 22.93 10.04 -9.52
CA ASP A 106 23.02 8.85 -10.36
C ASP A 106 24.39 8.77 -11.07
N ASP A 107 24.91 7.54 -11.21
CA ASP A 107 26.28 7.25 -11.65
C ASP A 107 26.69 7.83 -13.02
N GLU A 108 25.74 8.10 -13.90
CA GLU A 108 26.03 8.72 -15.21
C GLU A 108 26.40 10.20 -15.08
N GLU A 109 25.83 10.92 -14.12
CA GLU A 109 26.13 12.35 -13.88
C GLU A 109 27.45 12.57 -13.15
N VAL A 110 27.89 11.60 -12.34
CA VAL A 110 29.16 11.66 -11.58
C VAL A 110 30.37 11.76 -12.53
N ARG A 111 30.26 11.23 -13.76
CA ARG A 111 31.35 11.22 -14.75
C ARG A 111 31.63 12.57 -15.40
N GLN A 112 30.69 13.52 -15.37
CA GLN A 112 30.88 14.88 -15.90
C GLN A 112 30.22 15.91 -14.97
N PRO A 113 30.98 16.51 -14.02
CA PRO A 113 30.43 17.47 -13.07
C PRO A 113 30.02 18.78 -13.78
N SER A 114 28.81 19.27 -13.48
CA SER A 114 28.30 20.54 -14.02
C SER A 114 28.99 21.77 -13.39
N GLU A 115 29.01 22.90 -14.10
CA GLU A 115 29.63 24.16 -13.63
C GLU A 115 29.11 24.61 -12.25
N LYS A 116 27.80 24.47 -12.00
CA LYS A 116 27.21 24.78 -10.69
C LYS A 116 27.84 23.99 -9.54
N ARG A 117 28.30 22.76 -9.80
CA ARG A 117 28.87 21.84 -8.80
C ARG A 117 30.34 22.13 -8.52
N ILE A 118 31.11 22.48 -9.54
CA ILE A 118 32.48 23.00 -9.35
C ILE A 118 32.42 24.24 -8.46
N ASN A 119 31.43 25.11 -8.70
CA ASN A 119 31.21 26.27 -7.86
C ASN A 119 30.86 25.90 -6.41
N CYS A 120 29.98 24.90 -6.18
CA CYS A 120 29.63 24.44 -4.83
C CYS A 120 30.82 23.83 -4.07
N SER A 121 31.68 23.05 -4.73
CA SER A 121 32.88 22.51 -4.10
C SER A 121 33.85 23.62 -3.66
N ARG A 122 33.93 24.71 -4.43
CA ARG A 122 34.71 25.91 -4.05
C ARG A 122 34.08 26.62 -2.85
N LEU A 123 32.77 26.85 -2.88
CA LEU A 123 32.02 27.48 -1.78
C LEU A 123 32.15 26.70 -0.47
N ALA A 124 32.07 25.37 -0.52
CA ALA A 124 32.27 24.53 0.65
C ALA A 124 33.66 24.75 1.26
N LYS A 125 34.71 24.75 0.43
CA LYS A 125 36.09 24.96 0.86
C LYS A 125 36.29 26.35 1.48
N GLU A 126 35.67 27.38 0.90
CA GLU A 126 35.68 28.74 1.45
C GLU A 126 34.97 28.83 2.80
N ALA A 127 33.94 28.03 3.02
CA ALA A 127 33.24 27.89 4.29
C ALA A 127 33.94 26.94 5.29
N GLY A 128 35.14 26.43 4.98
CA GLY A 128 35.86 25.47 5.83
C GLY A 128 35.25 24.06 5.86
N ALA A 129 34.35 23.75 4.92
CA ALA A 129 33.69 22.45 4.79
C ALA A 129 34.26 21.64 3.62
N LYS A 130 34.15 20.31 3.72
CA LYS A 130 34.52 19.41 2.61
C LYS A 130 33.28 19.03 1.80
N TYR A 131 33.37 19.12 0.48
CA TYR A 131 32.28 18.72 -0.40
C TYR A 131 32.43 17.25 -0.83
N ARG A 132 31.37 16.44 -0.73
CA ARG A 132 31.37 15.00 -1.03
C ARG A 132 30.22 14.60 -1.94
N TYR A 133 30.54 13.74 -2.90
CA TYR A 133 29.57 13.10 -3.79
C TYR A 133 29.22 11.71 -3.29
N ILE A 134 27.95 11.35 -3.43
CA ILE A 134 27.48 10.02 -3.06
C ILE A 134 26.62 9.43 -4.19
N SER A 135 27.01 8.25 -4.64
CA SER A 135 26.35 7.50 -5.71
C SER A 135 25.05 6.84 -5.21
N THR A 136 23.99 6.92 -6.00
CA THR A 136 22.73 6.20 -5.73
C THR A 136 22.85 4.67 -5.81
N ARG A 137 23.91 4.11 -6.42
CA ARG A 137 24.11 2.64 -6.50
C ARG A 137 24.35 2.01 -5.12
N GLU A 138 24.89 2.75 -4.17
CA GLU A 138 25.12 2.25 -2.81
C GLU A 138 23.81 1.95 -2.07
N ILE A 139 22.72 2.68 -2.37
CA ILE A 139 21.44 2.49 -1.68
C ILE A 139 20.84 1.10 -1.96
N GLN A 140 20.95 0.63 -3.20
CA GLN A 140 20.32 -0.65 -3.61
C GLN A 140 20.95 -1.85 -2.89
N ASN A 141 22.23 -1.77 -2.55
CA ASN A 141 22.95 -2.83 -1.85
C ASN A 141 22.74 -2.80 -0.33
N SER A 142 22.25 -1.69 0.24
CA SER A 142 22.07 -1.51 1.69
C SER A 142 20.63 -1.75 2.15
N GLN A 143 19.88 -2.61 1.47
CA GLN A 143 18.46 -2.84 1.78
C GLN A 143 18.25 -3.49 3.16
N ILE A 144 19.10 -4.44 3.54
CA ILE A 144 19.01 -5.11 4.84
C ILE A 144 19.37 -4.12 5.95
N LEU A 145 20.47 -3.39 5.79
CA LEU A 145 20.86 -2.29 6.67
C LEU A 145 19.74 -1.25 6.83
N LEU A 146 19.07 -0.87 5.75
CA LEU A 146 17.94 0.07 5.77
C LEU A 146 16.80 -0.47 6.65
N ASP A 147 16.37 -1.71 6.45
CA ASP A 147 15.31 -2.34 7.23
C ASP A 147 15.66 -2.44 8.73
N ASN A 148 16.91 -2.78 9.02
CA ASN A 148 17.43 -2.90 10.37
C ASN A 148 17.42 -1.56 11.10
N TRP A 149 17.94 -0.51 10.46
CA TRP A 149 17.93 0.84 11.04
C TRP A 149 16.54 1.43 11.15
N LEU A 150 15.64 1.16 10.20
CA LEU A 150 14.23 1.56 10.32
C LEU A 150 13.57 0.92 11.56
N GLN A 151 13.89 -0.34 11.86
CA GLN A 151 13.41 -1.01 13.07
C GLN A 151 13.98 -0.38 14.35
N LEU A 152 15.29 -0.10 14.38
CA LEU A 152 15.97 0.52 15.52
C LEU A 152 15.49 1.95 15.76
N ILE A 153 15.46 2.80 14.73
CA ILE A 153 14.99 4.18 14.81
C ILE A 153 13.53 4.23 15.27
N ARG A 154 12.69 3.32 14.74
CA ARG A 154 11.31 3.18 15.23
C ARG A 154 11.27 2.90 16.73
N ALA A 155 12.10 1.98 17.22
CA ALA A 155 12.14 1.66 18.65
C ALA A 155 12.60 2.88 19.48
N ILE A 156 13.66 3.58 19.07
CA ILE A 156 14.14 4.81 19.70
C ILE A 156 13.02 5.85 19.78
N ASN A 157 12.34 6.10 18.65
CA ASN A 157 11.28 7.10 18.56
C ASN A 157 10.06 6.73 19.40
N ALA A 158 9.61 5.47 19.37
CA ALA A 158 8.48 5.01 20.17
C ALA A 158 8.75 5.06 21.68
N ALA A 159 10.00 4.88 22.09
CA ALA A 159 10.43 4.90 23.49
C ALA A 159 10.82 6.31 23.99
N ARG A 160 10.69 7.35 23.16
CA ARG A 160 11.31 8.65 23.40
C ARG A 160 10.86 9.35 24.67
N ALA A 161 9.58 9.29 25.03
CA ALA A 161 9.04 9.92 26.24
C ALA A 161 9.38 9.16 27.55
N ARG A 162 10.42 8.32 27.54
CA ARG A 162 10.76 7.33 28.60
C ARG A 162 12.25 7.37 28.96
N ASP A 163 12.81 8.56 29.11
CA ASP A 163 14.25 8.79 29.33
C ASP A 163 14.84 7.95 30.47
N ILE A 164 14.18 7.91 31.63
CA ILE A 164 14.69 7.18 32.80
C ILE A 164 14.79 5.69 32.49
N SER A 165 13.71 5.06 32.01
CA SER A 165 13.69 3.64 31.69
C SER A 165 14.70 3.28 30.59
N ARG A 166 14.87 4.15 29.58
CA ARG A 166 15.88 3.95 28.53
C ARG A 166 17.30 4.05 29.07
N ILE A 167 17.59 5.04 29.93
CA ILE A 167 18.90 5.19 30.57
C ILE A 167 19.22 3.97 31.42
N SER A 168 18.27 3.50 32.23
CA SER A 168 18.42 2.27 33.04
C SER A 168 18.69 1.05 32.16
N ALA A 169 17.93 0.86 31.08
CA ALA A 169 18.12 -0.25 30.14
C ALA A 169 19.50 -0.22 29.49
N ARG A 170 19.98 0.95 29.06
CA ARG A 170 21.33 1.12 28.48
C ARG A 170 22.42 0.71 29.47
N ILE A 171 22.34 1.19 30.71
CA ILE A 171 23.31 0.85 31.76
C ILE A 171 23.33 -0.67 32.01
N ALA A 172 22.15 -1.29 32.10
CA ALA A 172 22.04 -2.74 32.29
C ALA A 172 22.67 -3.51 31.13
N ILE A 173 22.35 -3.13 29.88
CA ILE A 173 22.88 -3.76 28.68
C ILE A 173 24.40 -3.62 28.58
N GLN A 174 24.94 -2.42 28.84
CA GLN A 174 26.39 -2.19 28.83
C GLN A 174 27.09 -3.07 29.87
N ARG A 175 26.59 -3.12 31.10
CA ARG A 175 27.16 -3.99 32.16
C ARG A 175 27.12 -5.46 31.78
N SER A 176 26.03 -5.93 31.19
CA SER A 176 25.92 -7.33 30.72
C SER A 176 26.95 -7.63 29.62
N LEU A 177 27.16 -6.71 28.68
CA LEU A 177 28.16 -6.87 27.63
C LEU A 177 29.60 -6.78 28.16
N GLU A 178 29.87 -5.94 29.15
CA GLU A 178 31.17 -5.89 29.83
C GLU A 178 31.49 -7.19 30.55
N GLN A 179 30.48 -7.85 31.14
CA GLN A 179 30.63 -9.11 31.87
C GLN A 179 30.79 -10.33 30.93
N HIS A 180 30.04 -10.37 29.83
CA HIS A 180 29.93 -11.55 28.98
C HIS A 180 30.61 -11.43 27.60
N GLY A 181 31.04 -10.23 27.21
CA GLY A 181 31.76 -9.94 25.95
C GLY A 181 30.89 -9.95 24.69
N ALA A 182 30.03 -10.96 24.49
CA ALA A 182 29.13 -11.04 23.34
C ALA A 182 27.79 -11.64 23.75
N MET A 183 26.69 -11.00 23.37
CA MET A 183 25.35 -11.47 23.71
C MET A 183 24.36 -11.20 22.58
N SER A 184 23.37 -12.07 22.44
CA SER A 184 22.28 -11.84 21.48
C SER A 184 21.35 -10.72 21.95
N ILE A 185 20.72 -10.02 21.01
CA ILE A 185 19.70 -8.99 21.29
C ILE A 185 18.61 -9.53 22.21
N GLY A 186 18.15 -10.76 22.02
CA GLY A 186 17.12 -11.36 22.86
C GLY A 186 17.55 -11.56 24.31
N ARG A 187 18.82 -11.93 24.55
CA ARG A 187 19.36 -12.01 25.92
C ARG A 187 19.52 -10.63 26.53
N LEU A 188 19.99 -9.64 25.77
CA LEU A 188 20.09 -8.26 26.24
C LEU A 188 18.73 -7.62 26.52
N ALA A 189 17.72 -7.94 25.73
CA ALA A 189 16.35 -7.51 25.98
C ALA A 189 15.79 -8.09 27.29
N ALA A 190 16.20 -9.30 27.64
CA ALA A 190 15.80 -9.94 28.89
C ALA A 190 16.49 -9.35 30.14
N THR A 191 17.67 -8.71 30.01
CA THR A 191 18.38 -8.12 31.16
C THR A 191 17.84 -6.73 31.56
N ALA A 192 17.15 -6.03 30.66
CA ALA A 192 16.68 -4.65 30.85
C ALA A 192 15.34 -4.53 31.63
N ASP A 193 15.05 -5.48 32.52
CA ASP A 193 13.84 -5.59 33.36
C ASP A 193 12.51 -5.14 32.70
N SER A 194 11.92 -6.10 31.99
CA SER A 194 10.51 -6.24 31.58
C SER A 194 10.00 -5.65 30.26
N ASP A 195 10.54 -4.56 29.69
CA ASP A 195 10.03 -3.99 28.43
C ASP A 195 11.00 -4.15 27.26
N SER A 196 10.71 -5.12 26.37
CA SER A 196 11.52 -5.43 25.19
C SER A 196 11.61 -4.26 24.20
N ALA A 197 10.58 -3.41 24.09
CA ALA A 197 10.60 -2.26 23.20
C ALA A 197 11.55 -1.17 23.70
N ILE A 198 11.62 -0.96 25.02
CA ILE A 198 12.59 -0.06 25.67
C ILE A 198 14.01 -0.62 25.52
N ALA A 199 14.19 -1.92 25.71
CA ALA A 199 15.49 -2.56 25.54
C ALA A 199 16.01 -2.44 24.10
N LEU A 200 15.16 -2.67 23.10
CA LEU A 200 15.56 -2.51 21.70
C LEU A 200 15.90 -1.04 21.36
N ALA A 201 15.15 -0.08 21.92
CA ALA A 201 15.47 1.34 21.80
C ALA A 201 16.87 1.64 22.38
N ALA A 202 17.17 1.11 23.56
CA ALA A 202 18.48 1.25 24.20
C ALA A 202 19.60 0.62 23.36
N ILE A 203 19.39 -0.55 22.76
CA ILE A 203 20.34 -1.19 21.84
C ILE A 203 20.58 -0.29 20.62
N GLY A 204 19.51 0.24 20.02
CA GLY A 204 19.59 1.15 18.87
C GLY A 204 20.40 2.41 19.19
N GLU A 205 20.20 3.02 20.36
CA GLU A 205 21.01 4.16 20.81
C GLU A 205 22.48 3.81 20.98
N LEU A 206 22.78 2.67 21.62
CA LEU A 206 24.16 2.24 21.85
C LEU A 206 24.88 1.97 20.53
N LEU A 207 24.22 1.33 19.57
CA LEU A 207 24.72 1.16 18.20
C LEU A 207 24.93 2.51 17.51
N GLN A 208 23.96 3.42 17.63
CA GLN A 208 24.03 4.76 17.02
C GLN A 208 25.16 5.62 17.62
N THR A 209 25.54 5.39 18.87
CA THR A 209 26.71 6.03 19.50
C THR A 209 28.03 5.33 19.22
N GLY A 210 28.00 4.11 18.65
CA GLY A 210 29.18 3.27 18.47
C GLY A 210 29.71 2.64 19.76
N ALA A 211 28.93 2.66 20.85
CA ALA A 211 29.31 2.08 22.13
C ALA A 211 29.33 0.55 22.08
N ILE A 212 28.47 -0.01 21.23
CA ILE A 212 28.39 -1.44 20.90
C ILE A 212 28.37 -1.61 19.38
N VAL A 213 28.70 -2.81 18.92
CA VAL A 213 28.67 -3.20 17.51
C VAL A 213 27.84 -4.48 17.34
N ALA A 214 27.16 -4.61 16.21
CA ALA A 214 26.40 -5.80 15.83
C ALA A 214 26.49 -6.00 14.31
N ASP A 215 26.37 -7.24 13.86
CA ASP A 215 26.32 -7.56 12.44
C ASP A 215 24.90 -7.27 11.91
N ILE A 216 24.72 -6.08 11.35
CA ILE A 216 23.42 -5.58 10.88
C ILE A 216 23.47 -5.06 9.44
N ASP A 217 24.60 -5.20 8.77
CA ASP A 217 24.81 -4.69 7.41
C ASP A 217 24.20 -5.65 6.39
N ASP A 218 24.47 -6.94 6.55
CA ASP A 218 24.13 -7.99 5.58
C ASP A 218 23.09 -9.00 6.08
N GLU A 219 22.80 -9.04 7.39
CA GLU A 219 21.81 -9.94 7.98
C GLU A 219 20.62 -9.18 8.59
N PRO A 220 19.39 -9.70 8.48
CA PRO A 220 18.22 -9.07 9.08
C PRO A 220 18.35 -9.02 10.61
N LEU A 221 17.97 -7.89 11.19
CA LEU A 221 17.99 -7.67 12.63
C LEU A 221 16.90 -8.51 13.30
N LEU A 222 17.34 -9.66 13.78
CA LEU A 222 16.56 -10.61 14.56
C LEU A 222 17.14 -10.69 15.99
N TYR A 223 16.38 -11.25 16.93
CA TYR A 223 16.78 -11.31 18.34
C TYR A 223 17.95 -12.28 18.62
N ASN A 224 18.36 -13.07 17.63
CA ASN A 224 19.59 -13.87 17.67
C ASN A 224 20.84 -13.08 17.23
N ALA A 225 20.70 -11.89 16.65
CA ALA A 225 21.83 -11.04 16.26
C ALA A 225 22.71 -10.72 17.47
N ILE A 226 24.03 -10.82 17.28
CA ILE A 226 25.01 -10.71 18.36
C ILE A 226 25.53 -9.28 18.48
N CYS A 227 25.41 -8.71 19.68
CA CYS A 227 26.01 -7.45 20.07
C CYS A 227 27.30 -7.68 20.87
N ARG A 228 28.28 -6.80 20.67
CA ARG A 228 29.57 -6.80 21.38
C ARG A 228 29.94 -5.37 21.82
N PRO A 229 30.67 -5.17 22.93
CA PRO A 229 31.31 -3.89 23.20
C PRO A 229 32.17 -3.47 22.01
N SER A 230 32.12 -2.19 21.65
CA SER A 230 33.07 -1.64 20.68
C SER A 230 34.47 -1.63 21.29
N SER A 231 35.48 -2.08 20.54
CA SER A 231 36.90 -1.97 20.95
C SER A 231 37.31 -0.52 21.24
N SER A 232 36.66 0.43 20.56
CA SER A 232 36.84 1.87 20.77
C SER A 232 36.21 2.42 22.05
N SER A 233 35.37 1.68 22.79
CA SER A 233 34.75 2.17 24.04
C SER A 233 35.73 2.28 25.20
N ARG A 234 36.83 1.49 25.20
CA ARG A 234 37.94 1.65 26.14
C ARG A 234 38.80 2.87 25.78
N ASP A 235 39.13 3.03 24.49
CA ASP A 235 39.93 4.16 23.98
C ASP A 235 39.20 5.51 24.03
N LEU A 236 37.87 5.52 23.87
CA LEU A 236 37.06 6.75 23.89
C LEU A 236 37.00 7.36 25.29
N LEU A 237 36.97 6.54 26.34
CA LEU A 237 37.05 7.02 27.73
C LEU A 237 38.44 7.59 28.05
N GLU A 238 39.52 6.97 27.56
CA GLU A 238 40.87 7.53 27.72
C GLU A 238 41.08 8.82 26.90
N LYS A 239 40.50 8.93 25.71
CA LYS A 239 40.56 10.14 24.87
C LYS A 239 39.67 11.29 25.37
N ILE A 240 38.64 11.03 26.16
CA ILE A 240 37.80 12.07 26.78
C ILE A 240 38.54 12.75 27.96
N PHE A 241 39.54 12.09 28.55
CA PHE A 241 40.28 12.59 29.72
C PHE A 241 41.77 12.88 29.46
N ALA A 242 42.26 12.72 28.23
CA ALA A 242 43.63 13.09 27.86
C ALA A 242 43.71 14.60 27.55
N PRO A 243 44.68 15.35 28.13
CA PRO A 243 44.95 16.73 27.74
C PRO A 243 45.44 16.78 26.29
N ASP A 244 44.97 17.77 25.52
CA ASP A 244 45.34 18.02 24.12
C ASP A 244 46.86 17.93 23.88
N GLU A 245 47.29 16.98 23.06
CA GLU A 245 48.59 17.02 22.38
C GLU A 245 48.36 17.20 20.88
N GLN A 246 48.99 18.25 20.33
CA GLN A 246 48.90 18.63 18.93
C GLN A 246 49.64 17.63 18.03
N PRO A 247 49.13 17.34 16.81
CA PRO A 247 49.82 16.45 15.88
C PRO A 247 50.96 17.17 15.14
N GLU A 248 52.17 16.61 15.23
CA GLU A 248 53.31 16.99 14.40
C GLU A 248 53.16 16.47 12.96
N GLU A 249 53.58 17.31 12.02
CA GLU A 249 53.69 17.01 10.59
C GLU A 249 54.81 15.98 10.33
N SER A 250 54.52 14.93 9.55
CA SER A 250 55.59 14.18 8.87
C SER A 250 55.26 13.97 7.39
N VAL A 251 56.21 14.43 6.56
CA VAL A 251 56.24 14.35 5.11
C VAL A 251 56.94 13.06 4.70
N ALA A 252 56.32 12.26 3.83
CA ALA A 252 56.98 11.10 3.20
C ALA A 252 56.94 11.22 1.66
N GLN A 253 58.12 11.19 1.06
CA GLN A 253 58.37 11.22 -0.40
C GLN A 253 58.24 9.82 -1.04
N PRO A 254 57.93 9.71 -2.34
CA PRO A 254 57.79 8.44 -3.05
C PRO A 254 59.09 7.93 -3.70
N LEU A 255 59.30 6.61 -3.67
CA LEU A 255 60.43 5.89 -4.30
C LEU A 255 60.05 5.29 -5.67
N LEU A 256 60.97 5.44 -6.63
CA LEU A 256 61.08 4.82 -7.96
C LEU A 256 61.94 3.54 -7.89
N VAL A 257 61.59 2.47 -8.64
CA VAL A 257 62.51 1.52 -9.35
C VAL A 257 61.67 0.76 -10.40
N GLU A 258 61.79 1.07 -11.71
CA GLU A 258 62.51 0.38 -12.81
C GLU A 258 61.95 -0.97 -13.31
N ALA A 259 61.75 -1.04 -14.63
CA ALA A 259 61.41 -2.23 -15.40
C ALA A 259 62.53 -2.51 -16.42
N GLU A 260 63.06 -3.73 -16.39
CA GLU A 260 64.07 -4.21 -17.33
C GLU A 260 63.46 -4.72 -18.65
N THR A 261 64.27 -4.55 -19.69
CA THR A 261 64.02 -4.78 -21.12
C THR A 261 64.36 -6.19 -21.64
N SER A 262 63.98 -6.40 -22.92
CA SER A 262 64.58 -7.29 -23.95
C SER A 262 63.73 -8.53 -24.28
N ARG A 263 63.53 -8.97 -25.53
CA ARG A 263 64.36 -8.97 -26.75
C ARG A 263 63.48 -9.07 -28.03
N GLN A 264 64.12 -8.75 -29.16
CA GLN A 264 63.65 -8.63 -30.55
C GLN A 264 63.23 -9.97 -31.21
N ASP A 265 62.39 -9.91 -32.26
CA ASP A 265 62.58 -10.75 -33.45
C ASP A 265 61.94 -10.22 -34.77
N ARG A 266 62.50 -10.71 -35.90
CA ARG A 266 62.53 -10.22 -37.31
C ARG A 266 61.24 -10.42 -38.17
N PRO A 267 61.16 -9.86 -39.41
CA PRO A 267 59.91 -9.75 -40.19
C PRO A 267 59.68 -10.91 -41.18
N ILE A 268 58.40 -11.19 -41.49
CA ILE A 268 57.99 -12.17 -42.52
C ILE A 268 57.14 -11.49 -43.62
N VAL A 269 57.39 -11.93 -44.85
CA VAL A 269 56.95 -11.41 -46.15
C VAL A 269 55.50 -11.81 -46.51
N LYS A 270 54.79 -10.89 -47.18
CA LYS A 270 53.40 -11.01 -47.67
C LYS A 270 53.22 -12.05 -48.79
N VAL A 271 52.19 -12.90 -48.67
CA VAL A 271 51.62 -13.69 -49.79
C VAL A 271 50.27 -13.09 -50.21
N ARG A 272 50.13 -12.73 -51.49
CA ARG A 272 48.91 -12.13 -52.08
C ARG A 272 47.80 -13.18 -52.25
N GLY A 273 46.65 -12.95 -51.61
CA GLY A 273 45.40 -13.71 -51.79
C GLY A 273 44.39 -12.99 -52.70
N ARG A 274 43.47 -13.78 -53.28
CA ARG A 274 42.38 -13.45 -54.23
C ARG A 274 41.55 -12.19 -53.83
N PRO A 275 41.11 -11.34 -54.77
CA PRO A 275 40.34 -10.13 -54.46
C PRO A 275 39.01 -10.45 -53.78
N ARG A 276 38.63 -9.60 -52.82
CA ARG A 276 37.42 -9.76 -51.99
C ARG A 276 36.16 -9.36 -52.75
N LYS A 277 35.01 -9.83 -52.27
CA LYS A 277 33.68 -9.37 -52.70
C LYS A 277 33.59 -7.86 -52.47
N ALA A 278 33.36 -7.09 -53.53
CA ALA A 278 33.26 -5.63 -53.45
C ALA A 278 32.08 -5.24 -52.55
N VAL A 279 32.35 -4.44 -51.52
CA VAL A 279 31.33 -3.83 -50.66
C VAL A 279 30.61 -2.77 -51.52
N SER A 280 29.29 -2.88 -51.67
CA SER A 280 28.51 -1.94 -52.49
C SER A 280 28.59 -0.52 -51.93
N PRO A 281 28.75 0.53 -52.76
CA PRO A 281 28.82 1.92 -52.29
C PRO A 281 27.50 2.46 -51.70
N ASN A 282 26.37 1.73 -51.83
CA ASN A 282 25.06 2.11 -51.28
C ASN A 282 24.84 1.67 -49.81
N ILE A 283 25.89 1.29 -49.09
CA ILE A 283 25.78 0.84 -47.69
C ILE A 283 25.79 2.06 -46.76
N PRO A 284 24.88 2.17 -45.78
CA PRO A 284 24.93 3.22 -44.76
C PRO A 284 26.28 3.18 -44.03
N PRO A 285 26.97 4.32 -43.85
CA PRO A 285 28.25 4.36 -43.15
C PRO A 285 28.11 3.81 -41.71
N MET A 286 29.21 3.25 -41.18
CA MET A 286 29.20 2.49 -39.90
C MET A 286 28.68 3.31 -38.72
N ASP A 287 28.88 4.63 -38.74
CA ASP A 287 28.39 5.62 -37.78
C ASP A 287 26.86 5.73 -37.72
N ARG A 288 26.16 5.27 -38.77
CA ARG A 288 24.69 5.20 -38.83
C ARG A 288 24.13 3.84 -38.42
N TRP A 289 24.98 2.85 -38.12
CA TRP A 289 24.54 1.58 -37.58
C TRP A 289 24.23 1.80 -36.09
N GLU A 290 23.04 1.42 -35.63
CA GLU A 290 22.66 1.63 -34.22
C GLU A 290 23.68 0.99 -33.27
N GLU A 291 24.34 1.83 -32.47
CA GLU A 291 25.19 1.40 -31.38
C GLU A 291 24.30 0.95 -30.21
N ILE A 292 24.60 -0.20 -29.59
CA ILE A 292 23.83 -0.68 -28.44
C ILE A 292 24.46 -0.12 -27.17
N THR A 293 23.68 0.61 -26.38
CA THR A 293 24.04 0.92 -24.99
C THR A 293 23.93 -0.35 -24.14
N ILE A 294 24.97 -1.19 -24.16
CA ILE A 294 25.10 -2.32 -23.23
C ILE A 294 25.86 -1.82 -22.01
N SER A 295 25.27 -1.95 -20.81
CA SER A 295 25.99 -1.72 -19.55
C SER A 295 27.31 -2.50 -19.59
N SER A 296 28.43 -1.86 -19.26
CA SER A 296 29.80 -2.40 -19.34
C SER A 296 29.96 -3.83 -18.78
N ASN A 297 29.13 -4.20 -17.80
CA ASN A 297 29.20 -5.44 -17.05
C ASN A 297 28.59 -6.66 -17.80
N MET A 298 27.99 -6.44 -18.97
CA MET A 298 27.30 -7.44 -19.78
C MET A 298 27.86 -7.56 -21.21
N ARG A 299 28.96 -6.88 -21.54
CA ARG A 299 29.63 -7.07 -22.84
C ARG A 299 30.51 -8.31 -22.76
N PRO A 300 30.18 -9.43 -23.43
CA PRO A 300 31.10 -10.55 -23.51
C PRO A 300 32.30 -10.11 -24.35
N PHE A 301 33.52 -10.41 -23.92
CA PHE A 301 34.76 -10.16 -24.68
C PHE A 301 34.65 -10.61 -26.16
N ASP A 302 33.90 -11.69 -26.41
CA ASP A 302 33.58 -12.21 -27.75
C ASP A 302 32.83 -11.22 -28.66
N TYR A 303 32.07 -10.25 -28.13
CA TYR A 303 31.27 -9.32 -28.93
C TYR A 303 32.14 -8.24 -29.57
N GLU A 304 33.03 -7.63 -28.78
CA GLU A 304 33.93 -6.57 -29.26
C GLU A 304 34.89 -7.12 -30.32
N MET A 305 35.36 -8.35 -30.14
CA MET A 305 36.17 -9.04 -31.14
C MET A 305 35.40 -9.34 -32.44
N ARG A 306 34.09 -9.60 -32.38
CA ARG A 306 33.24 -9.76 -33.58
C ARG A 306 32.99 -8.44 -34.30
N VAL A 307 32.76 -7.35 -33.55
CA VAL A 307 32.63 -6.01 -34.12
C VAL A 307 33.93 -5.63 -34.83
N LYS A 308 35.06 -5.80 -34.16
CA LYS A 308 36.41 -5.54 -34.72
C LYS A 308 36.69 -6.38 -35.96
N ALA A 309 36.26 -7.65 -36.00
CA ALA A 309 36.38 -8.49 -37.20
C ALA A 309 35.60 -7.94 -38.40
N VAL A 310 34.38 -7.45 -38.19
CA VAL A 310 33.53 -6.85 -39.24
C VAL A 310 34.10 -5.51 -39.71
N GLU A 311 34.60 -4.68 -38.81
CA GLU A 311 35.25 -3.42 -39.15
C GLU A 311 36.49 -3.62 -40.03
N LEU A 312 37.38 -4.52 -39.62
CA LEU A 312 38.59 -4.86 -40.38
C LEU A 312 38.26 -5.51 -41.74
N TYR A 313 37.18 -6.28 -41.80
CA TYR A 313 36.68 -6.85 -43.06
C TYR A 313 36.19 -5.75 -44.02
N MET A 314 35.40 -4.79 -43.54
CA MET A 314 34.90 -3.66 -44.33
C MET A 314 36.01 -2.70 -44.77
N LYS A 315 37.04 -2.48 -43.93
CA LYS A 315 38.25 -1.69 -44.25
C LYS A 315 39.20 -2.39 -45.24
N GLN A 316 38.85 -3.57 -45.71
CA GLN A 316 39.69 -4.40 -46.60
C GLN A 316 41.09 -4.73 -46.03
N SER A 317 41.24 -4.84 -44.71
CA SER A 317 42.49 -5.23 -44.02
C SER A 317 42.83 -6.69 -44.30
N ASP A 318 44.10 -7.07 -44.54
CA ASP A 318 44.47 -8.44 -44.93
C ASP A 318 44.04 -9.53 -43.92
N ALA A 319 43.98 -10.78 -44.39
CA ALA A 319 43.45 -11.90 -43.61
C ALA A 319 44.27 -12.19 -42.35
N GLU A 320 45.57 -11.88 -42.37
CA GLU A 320 46.49 -12.05 -41.25
C GLU A 320 46.23 -11.01 -40.18
N THR A 321 46.02 -9.75 -40.57
CA THR A 321 45.61 -8.64 -39.71
C THR A 321 44.25 -8.91 -39.05
N ILE A 322 43.24 -9.34 -39.84
CA ILE A 322 41.92 -9.71 -39.28
C ILE A 322 42.09 -10.83 -38.24
N ARG A 323 42.89 -11.86 -38.54
CA ARG A 323 43.09 -12.98 -37.62
C ARG A 323 43.83 -12.57 -36.35
N LYS A 324 44.90 -11.80 -36.47
CA LYS A 324 45.73 -11.36 -35.35
C LYS A 324 44.97 -10.43 -34.41
N GLU A 325 44.19 -9.50 -34.95
CA GLU A 325 43.53 -8.47 -34.16
C GLU A 325 42.14 -8.83 -33.65
N SER A 326 41.43 -9.74 -34.31
CA SER A 326 40.07 -10.14 -33.93
C SER A 326 39.92 -11.61 -33.56
N GLY A 327 40.93 -12.44 -33.81
CA GLY A 327 40.87 -13.90 -33.60
C GLY A 327 40.06 -14.67 -34.66
N PHE A 328 39.36 -14.00 -35.57
CA PHE A 328 38.48 -14.63 -36.57
C PHE A 328 39.12 -14.74 -37.97
N THR A 329 38.71 -15.73 -38.77
CA THR A 329 39.11 -15.78 -40.19
C THR A 329 38.36 -14.74 -41.01
N ILE A 330 38.92 -14.38 -42.16
CA ILE A 330 38.22 -13.56 -43.17
C ILE A 330 36.86 -14.15 -43.59
N GLY A 331 36.73 -15.49 -43.65
CA GLY A 331 35.47 -16.16 -43.95
C GLY A 331 34.44 -16.06 -42.82
N GLN A 332 34.88 -16.08 -41.57
CA GLN A 332 34.02 -15.84 -40.41
C GLN A 332 33.56 -14.37 -40.37
N ALA A 333 34.48 -13.43 -40.62
CA ALA A 333 34.16 -12.00 -40.68
C ALA A 333 33.17 -11.67 -41.81
N SER A 334 33.32 -12.30 -42.99
CA SER A 334 32.36 -12.18 -44.10
C SER A 334 30.95 -12.66 -43.71
N LYS A 335 30.82 -13.81 -43.05
CA LYS A 335 29.52 -14.33 -42.59
C LYS A 335 28.89 -13.43 -41.51
N MET A 336 29.71 -12.84 -40.66
CA MET A 336 29.27 -11.86 -39.66
C MET A 336 28.76 -10.57 -40.33
N PHE A 337 29.48 -10.09 -41.34
CA PHE A 337 29.06 -8.96 -42.16
C PHE A 337 27.72 -9.23 -42.86
N ASP A 338 27.55 -10.39 -43.51
CA ASP A 338 26.28 -10.76 -44.16
C ASP A 338 25.10 -10.79 -43.15
N ARG A 339 25.36 -11.19 -41.90
CA ARG A 339 24.34 -11.14 -40.82
C ARG A 339 23.98 -9.71 -40.41
N CYS A 340 24.96 -8.80 -40.34
CA CYS A 340 24.70 -7.38 -40.05
C CYS A 340 23.85 -6.71 -41.14
N MET A 341 24.00 -7.16 -42.40
CA MET A 341 23.30 -6.64 -43.56
C MET A 341 21.86 -7.14 -43.72
N THR A 342 21.38 -8.04 -42.85
CA THR A 342 19.98 -8.48 -42.90
C THR A 342 19.06 -7.40 -42.36
N THR A 343 17.86 -7.25 -42.93
CA THR A 343 16.83 -6.32 -42.46
C THR A 343 15.90 -6.95 -41.44
N ASP A 344 15.48 -6.17 -40.44
CA ASP A 344 14.48 -6.54 -39.46
C ASP A 344 13.05 -6.43 -40.05
N PRO A 345 12.00 -6.92 -39.34
CA PRO A 345 10.61 -6.81 -39.78
C PRO A 345 10.08 -5.37 -39.93
N ARG A 346 10.83 -4.36 -39.47
CA ARG A 346 10.51 -2.92 -39.60
C ARG A 346 11.22 -2.27 -40.78
N GLY A 347 12.01 -3.03 -41.56
CA GLY A 347 12.73 -2.57 -42.74
C GLY A 347 14.11 -1.93 -42.45
N LYS A 348 14.62 -2.03 -41.22
CA LYS A 348 15.93 -1.47 -40.82
C LYS A 348 17.00 -2.57 -40.81
N ILE A 349 18.24 -2.28 -41.21
CA ILE A 349 19.34 -3.24 -41.10
C ILE A 349 19.63 -3.58 -39.63
N PHE A 350 19.95 -4.84 -39.33
CA PHE A 350 20.30 -5.27 -37.97
C PHE A 350 21.61 -4.64 -37.48
N GLY A 351 22.57 -4.36 -38.36
CA GLY A 351 23.87 -3.79 -38.01
C GLY A 351 24.64 -4.63 -36.98
N PHE A 352 25.40 -3.99 -36.10
CA PHE A 352 26.19 -4.69 -35.07
C PHE A 352 25.36 -5.47 -34.04
N ARG A 353 24.03 -5.27 -33.99
CA ARG A 353 23.10 -6.05 -33.15
C ARG A 353 23.04 -7.52 -33.58
N ALA A 354 23.30 -7.81 -34.85
CA ALA A 354 23.34 -9.18 -35.38
C ALA A 354 24.49 -10.04 -34.80
N LEU A 355 25.52 -9.41 -34.25
CA LEU A 355 26.75 -10.08 -33.78
C LEU A 355 26.65 -10.58 -32.34
N MET A 356 25.60 -10.20 -31.61
CA MET A 356 25.33 -10.67 -30.26
C MET A 356 25.17 -12.21 -30.24
N LYS A 357 25.72 -12.85 -29.21
CA LYS A 357 25.56 -14.28 -29.00
C LYS A 357 24.06 -14.58 -28.86
N PHE A 358 23.56 -15.57 -29.61
CA PHE A 358 22.13 -15.93 -29.73
C PHE A 358 21.21 -14.92 -30.43
N ALA A 359 21.74 -13.87 -31.07
CA ALA A 359 20.93 -12.96 -31.89
C ALA A 359 20.28 -13.70 -33.08
N ARG A 360 18.95 -13.74 -33.10
CA ARG A 360 18.16 -14.34 -34.17
C ARG A 360 17.89 -13.30 -35.26
N VAL A 361 18.63 -13.42 -36.35
CA VAL A 361 18.53 -12.52 -37.51
C VAL A 361 17.40 -12.94 -38.48
N LYS A 362 16.98 -14.22 -38.42
CA LYS A 362 15.85 -14.76 -39.19
C LYS A 362 14.77 -15.27 -38.24
N SER A 363 13.51 -14.92 -38.51
CA SER A 363 12.35 -15.42 -37.76
C SER A 363 12.19 -16.93 -37.94
N TYR A 364 12.00 -17.66 -36.84
CA TYR A 364 11.76 -19.10 -36.88
C TYR A 364 10.35 -19.39 -37.41
N THR A 365 10.27 -20.03 -38.58
CA THR A 365 9.05 -20.62 -39.13
C THR A 365 9.16 -22.14 -39.04
N ARG A 366 8.17 -22.76 -38.41
CA ARG A 366 8.13 -24.21 -38.21
C ARG A 366 7.60 -24.90 -39.46
N GLY A 367 8.36 -25.87 -39.99
CA GLY A 367 7.92 -26.75 -41.08
C GLY A 367 7.38 -28.11 -40.63
N LYS A 368 7.88 -28.67 -39.51
CA LYS A 368 7.48 -29.99 -39.01
C LYS A 368 6.14 -29.93 -38.27
N GLU A 369 5.29 -30.94 -38.39
CA GLU A 369 4.03 -31.04 -37.63
C GLU A 369 4.27 -31.07 -36.11
N VAL A 370 3.21 -30.77 -35.36
CA VAL A 370 3.25 -30.69 -33.89
C VAL A 370 2.75 -32.00 -33.32
N GLU A 371 3.68 -32.82 -32.84
CA GLU A 371 3.38 -33.97 -32.00
C GLU A 371 3.54 -33.54 -30.55
N HIS A 372 2.48 -33.72 -29.75
CA HIS A 372 2.46 -33.39 -28.33
C HIS A 372 1.52 -34.36 -27.62
N TRP A 373 1.97 -34.89 -26.48
CA TRP A 373 1.20 -35.82 -25.65
C TRP A 373 0.68 -35.14 -24.39
N GLU A 374 -0.40 -35.70 -23.84
CA GLU A 374 -0.99 -35.20 -22.60
C GLU A 374 -0.02 -35.41 -21.43
N GLY A 375 0.31 -34.34 -20.70
CA GLY A 375 1.29 -34.36 -19.61
C GLY A 375 2.73 -33.98 -19.99
N ASP A 376 3.05 -33.84 -21.29
CA ASP A 376 4.35 -33.34 -21.72
C ASP A 376 4.55 -31.86 -21.35
N GLY A 377 5.79 -31.48 -20.99
CA GLY A 377 6.16 -30.07 -20.87
C GLY A 377 6.10 -29.34 -22.23
N SER A 378 6.17 -28.01 -22.24
CA SER A 378 6.08 -27.18 -23.47
C SER A 378 7.20 -27.39 -24.53
N GLY A 379 8.07 -28.38 -24.34
CA GLY A 379 9.07 -28.80 -25.31
C GLY A 379 8.40 -29.22 -26.63
N GLY A 380 9.01 -28.88 -27.77
CA GLY A 380 8.49 -29.30 -29.06
C GLY A 380 7.26 -28.53 -29.58
N CYS A 381 6.74 -27.51 -28.88
CA CYS A 381 5.61 -26.66 -29.34
C CYS A 381 6.04 -25.27 -29.87
N SER A 382 7.34 -24.99 -29.97
CA SER A 382 7.83 -23.70 -30.50
C SER A 382 7.36 -23.48 -31.94
N GLY A 383 6.76 -22.31 -32.21
CA GLY A 383 6.22 -21.96 -33.53
C GLY A 383 4.88 -22.63 -33.92
N ALA A 384 4.32 -23.49 -33.06
CA ALA A 384 3.10 -24.25 -33.33
C ALA A 384 1.86 -23.38 -33.58
N PHE A 385 1.72 -22.28 -32.82
CA PHE A 385 0.60 -21.35 -32.97
C PHE A 385 0.64 -20.60 -34.31
N GLY A 386 1.82 -20.14 -34.73
CA GLY A 386 2.00 -19.50 -36.04
C GLY A 386 1.78 -20.47 -37.21
N GLN A 387 2.20 -21.74 -37.05
CA GLN A 387 1.95 -22.79 -38.04
C GLN A 387 0.44 -23.08 -38.19
N LEU A 388 -0.31 -23.15 -37.08
CA LEU A 388 -1.75 -23.36 -37.08
C LEU A 388 -2.48 -22.26 -37.88
N LEU A 389 -2.19 -21.00 -37.57
CA LEU A 389 -2.82 -19.84 -38.23
C LEU A 389 -2.37 -19.64 -39.69
N SER A 390 -1.28 -20.30 -40.12
CA SER A 390 -0.80 -20.26 -41.50
C SER A 390 -1.47 -21.30 -42.40
N ARG A 391 -2.18 -22.29 -41.81
CA ARG A 391 -2.91 -23.30 -42.59
C ARG A 391 -4.11 -22.65 -43.30
N PRO A 392 -4.38 -22.98 -44.57
CA PRO A 392 -5.49 -22.37 -45.34
C PRO A 392 -6.86 -22.46 -44.64
N ALA A 393 -7.14 -23.57 -43.97
CA ALA A 393 -8.38 -23.79 -43.22
C ALA A 393 -8.63 -22.79 -42.07
N PHE A 394 -7.58 -22.15 -41.54
CA PHE A 394 -7.66 -21.22 -40.41
C PHE A 394 -7.45 -19.75 -40.82
N LYS A 395 -7.44 -19.45 -42.13
CA LYS A 395 -7.22 -18.09 -42.65
C LYS A 395 -8.29 -17.11 -42.15
N GLN A 396 -9.56 -17.54 -42.11
CA GLN A 396 -10.66 -16.72 -41.63
C GLN A 396 -10.55 -16.49 -40.12
N LEU A 397 -10.33 -17.56 -39.33
CA LEU A 397 -10.08 -17.48 -37.89
C LEU A 397 -8.94 -16.52 -37.55
N ARG A 398 -7.84 -16.58 -38.31
CA ARG A 398 -6.71 -15.65 -38.16
C ARG A 398 -7.14 -14.21 -38.38
N THR A 399 -7.90 -13.94 -39.43
CA THR A 399 -8.37 -12.58 -39.77
C THR A 399 -9.29 -12.03 -38.68
N ASP A 400 -10.22 -12.86 -38.19
CA ASP A 400 -11.15 -12.50 -37.12
C ASP A 400 -10.46 -12.31 -35.77
N LEU A 401 -9.42 -13.10 -35.51
CA LEU A 401 -8.57 -12.97 -34.33
C LEU A 401 -7.76 -11.67 -34.36
N GLU A 402 -7.09 -11.38 -35.48
CA GLU A 402 -6.33 -10.15 -35.69
C GLU A 402 -7.22 -8.90 -35.55
N ALA A 403 -8.44 -8.93 -36.10
CA ALA A 403 -9.43 -7.85 -35.95
C ALA A 403 -9.85 -7.62 -34.48
N ARG A 404 -10.05 -8.69 -33.70
CA ARG A 404 -10.39 -8.61 -32.26
C ARG A 404 -9.22 -8.20 -31.37
N ILE A 405 -7.99 -8.51 -31.79
CA ILE A 405 -6.77 -8.01 -31.15
C ILE A 405 -6.70 -6.49 -31.27
N LEU A 406 -7.03 -5.92 -32.44
CA LEU A 406 -7.03 -4.47 -32.65
C LEU A 406 -8.27 -3.78 -32.08
N ASN A 407 -9.44 -4.41 -32.16
CA ASN A 407 -10.72 -3.84 -31.71
C ASN A 407 -11.37 -4.67 -30.58
N PRO A 408 -11.12 -4.33 -29.30
CA PRO A 408 -11.69 -5.04 -28.16
C PRO A 408 -13.22 -4.98 -28.06
N LYS A 409 -13.89 -4.04 -28.74
CA LYS A 409 -15.36 -3.96 -28.71
C LYS A 409 -16.05 -5.13 -29.40
N LEU A 410 -15.30 -5.92 -30.18
CA LEU A 410 -15.75 -7.12 -30.85
C LEU A 410 -15.72 -8.36 -29.94
N LEU A 411 -15.32 -8.20 -28.67
CA LEU A 411 -15.33 -9.26 -27.66
C LEU A 411 -16.53 -9.08 -26.74
N GLU A 412 -17.19 -10.19 -26.43
CA GLU A 412 -18.18 -10.22 -25.36
C GLU A 412 -17.49 -10.03 -24.00
N PRO A 413 -18.05 -9.23 -23.10
CA PRO A 413 -17.46 -9.00 -21.79
C PRO A 413 -17.53 -10.27 -20.94
N THR A 414 -16.37 -10.79 -20.57
CA THR A 414 -16.23 -11.88 -19.59
C THR A 414 -15.73 -11.29 -18.26
N ILE A 415 -16.09 -11.90 -17.13
CA ILE A 415 -15.52 -11.57 -15.82
C ILE A 415 -14.02 -11.94 -15.85
N GLY A 416 -13.12 -10.95 -15.95
CA GLY A 416 -11.67 -11.20 -15.97
C GLY A 416 -10.85 -10.24 -16.83
N LYS A 417 -9.60 -10.62 -17.14
CA LYS A 417 -8.70 -9.82 -17.99
C LYS A 417 -9.13 -9.94 -19.46
N ARG A 418 -8.82 -8.94 -20.27
CA ARG A 418 -9.11 -8.93 -21.74
C ARG A 418 -8.64 -10.20 -22.47
N ILE A 419 -7.51 -10.76 -22.07
CA ILE A 419 -6.97 -12.00 -22.67
C ILE A 419 -7.87 -13.21 -22.39
N ASP A 420 -8.65 -13.20 -21.30
CA ASP A 420 -9.57 -14.25 -20.94
C ASP A 420 -10.77 -14.26 -21.91
N SER A 421 -11.33 -13.08 -22.21
CA SER A 421 -12.39 -12.93 -23.22
C SER A 421 -11.93 -13.29 -24.63
N LEU A 422 -10.71 -12.87 -25.00
CA LEU A 422 -10.13 -13.24 -26.30
C LEU A 422 -9.88 -14.75 -26.42
N HIS A 423 -9.41 -15.39 -25.34
CA HIS A 423 -9.19 -16.83 -25.29
C HIS A 423 -10.51 -17.61 -25.34
N ALA A 424 -11.53 -17.18 -24.59
CA ALA A 424 -12.85 -17.77 -24.62
C ALA A 424 -13.44 -17.73 -26.03
N TRP A 425 -13.45 -16.57 -26.68
CA TRP A 425 -13.90 -16.43 -28.07
C TRP A 425 -13.11 -17.34 -29.02
N PHE A 426 -11.77 -17.36 -28.92
CA PHE A 426 -10.92 -18.19 -29.79
C PHE A 426 -11.24 -19.68 -29.66
N MET A 427 -11.51 -20.17 -28.45
CA MET A 427 -11.91 -21.56 -28.22
C MET A 427 -13.30 -21.85 -28.79
N SER A 428 -14.28 -20.98 -28.55
CA SER A 428 -15.64 -21.14 -29.09
C SER A 428 -15.68 -21.14 -30.62
N GLU A 429 -14.87 -20.30 -31.27
CA GLU A 429 -14.78 -20.27 -32.73
C GLU A 429 -14.15 -21.57 -33.28
N LEU A 430 -13.16 -22.16 -32.59
CA LEU A 430 -12.60 -23.47 -32.96
C LEU A 430 -13.64 -24.59 -32.82
N GLU A 431 -14.42 -24.60 -31.73
CA GLU A 431 -15.50 -25.58 -31.53
C GLU A 431 -16.60 -25.45 -32.59
N GLU A 432 -16.94 -24.22 -32.98
CA GLU A 432 -17.90 -23.95 -34.05
C GLU A 432 -17.37 -24.39 -35.42
N MET A 433 -16.09 -24.15 -35.71
CA MET A 433 -15.44 -24.64 -36.92
C MET A 433 -15.43 -26.17 -36.99
N GLU A 434 -15.13 -26.86 -35.89
CA GLU A 434 -15.17 -28.33 -35.81
C GLU A 434 -16.57 -28.85 -36.15
N ARG A 435 -17.63 -28.23 -35.60
CA ARG A 435 -19.03 -28.58 -35.93
C ARG A 435 -19.40 -28.34 -37.39
N ARG A 436 -18.92 -27.27 -38.02
CA ARG A 436 -19.30 -26.89 -39.39
C ARG A 436 -18.50 -27.59 -40.49
N SER A 437 -17.26 -27.99 -40.21
CA SER A 437 -16.31 -28.44 -41.24
C SER A 437 -15.90 -29.91 -41.14
N ASN A 438 -16.43 -30.65 -40.15
CA ASN A 438 -16.10 -32.06 -39.88
C ASN A 438 -14.58 -32.31 -39.74
N LEU A 439 -13.80 -31.28 -39.38
CA LEU A 439 -12.38 -31.38 -39.06
C LEU A 439 -12.24 -31.84 -37.61
N ALA A 440 -11.59 -32.99 -37.37
CA ALA A 440 -11.24 -33.43 -36.02
C ALA A 440 -10.14 -32.52 -35.43
N LEU A 441 -10.53 -31.49 -34.67
CA LEU A 441 -9.62 -30.53 -34.04
C LEU A 441 -9.13 -31.02 -32.68
N SER A 442 -9.82 -31.98 -32.07
CA SER A 442 -9.48 -32.62 -30.80
C SER A 442 -8.03 -33.14 -30.69
N ASN A 443 -7.42 -33.52 -31.83
CA ASN A 443 -6.04 -34.01 -31.87
C ASN A 443 -4.95 -32.91 -31.87
N LEU A 444 -5.34 -31.64 -31.98
CA LEU A 444 -4.39 -30.53 -32.01
C LEU A 444 -3.69 -30.35 -30.65
N TRP A 445 -2.42 -29.93 -30.70
CA TRP A 445 -1.60 -29.64 -29.53
C TRP A 445 -2.28 -28.68 -28.54
N LEU A 446 -3.11 -27.76 -29.04
CA LEU A 446 -3.80 -26.78 -28.22
C LEU A 446 -4.75 -27.43 -27.21
N TYR A 447 -5.42 -28.53 -27.54
CA TYR A 447 -6.28 -29.26 -26.58
C TYR A 447 -5.50 -30.15 -25.61
N LYS A 448 -4.25 -30.49 -25.95
CA LYS A 448 -3.35 -31.34 -25.16
C LYS A 448 -2.46 -30.56 -24.19
N THR A 449 -2.47 -29.22 -24.28
CA THR A 449 -1.75 -28.34 -23.34
C THR A 449 -2.64 -27.89 -22.18
N ALA A 450 -2.07 -27.87 -20.95
CA ALA A 450 -2.79 -27.42 -19.75
C ALA A 450 -3.36 -25.99 -19.84
N ASN A 451 -2.73 -25.10 -20.62
CA ASN A 451 -3.19 -23.72 -20.80
C ASN A 451 -4.07 -23.52 -22.04
N ARG A 452 -4.42 -24.58 -22.77
CA ARG A 452 -5.22 -24.54 -24.00
C ARG A 452 -4.78 -23.46 -25.00
N ALA A 453 -3.46 -23.39 -25.26
CA ALA A 453 -2.82 -22.36 -26.08
C ALA A 453 -2.95 -20.89 -25.63
N LYS A 454 -3.53 -20.59 -24.47
CA LYS A 454 -3.75 -19.22 -23.95
C LYS A 454 -2.47 -18.39 -23.88
N LYS A 455 -1.36 -19.00 -23.45
CA LYS A 455 -0.04 -18.32 -23.41
C LYS A 455 0.47 -17.98 -24.81
N SER A 456 0.32 -18.90 -25.76
CA SER A 456 0.73 -18.70 -27.15
C SER A 456 -0.12 -17.65 -27.86
N LEU A 457 -1.43 -17.64 -27.59
CA LEU A 457 -2.37 -16.62 -28.03
C LEU A 457 -1.99 -15.24 -27.49
N ASN A 458 -1.67 -15.13 -26.20
CA ASN A 458 -1.23 -13.88 -25.58
C ASN A 458 0.07 -13.36 -26.21
N GLU A 459 1.06 -14.22 -26.42
CA GLU A 459 2.32 -13.85 -27.05
C GLU A 459 2.15 -13.44 -28.53
N TYR A 460 1.26 -14.12 -29.26
CA TYR A 460 0.90 -13.74 -30.62
C TYR A 460 0.20 -12.38 -30.65
N ALA A 461 -0.79 -12.16 -29.77
CA ALA A 461 -1.52 -10.90 -29.67
C ALA A 461 -0.59 -9.72 -29.33
N LYS A 462 0.36 -9.90 -28.40
CA LYS A 462 1.38 -8.88 -28.10
C LYS A 462 2.24 -8.55 -29.31
N LYS A 463 2.75 -9.57 -30.02
CA LYS A 463 3.58 -9.37 -31.22
C LYS A 463 2.82 -8.66 -32.32
N TYR A 464 1.57 -9.07 -32.56
CA TYR A 464 0.71 -8.45 -33.56
C TYR A 464 0.41 -6.99 -33.20
N ALA A 465 0.07 -6.70 -31.94
CA ALA A 465 -0.16 -5.34 -31.46
C ALA A 465 1.08 -4.43 -31.62
N ILE A 466 2.29 -4.94 -31.33
CA ILE A 466 3.55 -4.18 -31.48
C ILE A 466 3.86 -3.88 -32.96
N LEU A 467 3.52 -4.78 -33.88
CA LEU A 467 3.73 -4.59 -35.31
C LEU A 467 2.73 -3.60 -35.92
N HIS A 468 1.53 -3.53 -35.36
CA HIS A 468 0.42 -2.69 -35.82
C HIS A 468 0.15 -1.51 -34.88
N ASP A 469 1.20 -1.00 -34.21
CA ASP A 469 1.12 0.06 -33.18
C ASP A 469 0.38 1.34 -33.63
N LYS A 470 0.41 1.66 -34.94
CA LYS A 470 -0.30 2.81 -35.53
C LYS A 470 -1.82 2.62 -35.64
N GLU A 471 -2.27 1.37 -35.75
CA GLU A 471 -3.69 0.99 -35.83
C GLU A 471 -4.29 0.71 -34.44
N TRP A 472 -3.42 0.68 -33.42
CA TRP A 472 -3.82 0.54 -32.03
C TRP A 472 -4.40 1.87 -31.52
N PRO A 473 -5.49 1.85 -30.74
CA PRO A 473 -5.98 3.06 -30.08
C PRO A 473 -4.87 3.70 -29.26
N PRO A 474 -4.70 5.03 -29.26
CA PRO A 474 -3.70 5.67 -28.43
C PRO A 474 -3.86 5.18 -27.00
N LEU A 475 -2.76 4.70 -26.40
CA LEU A 475 -2.75 4.23 -25.02
C LEU A 475 -3.47 5.26 -24.15
N THR A 476 -4.43 4.78 -23.35
CA THR A 476 -5.08 5.65 -22.36
C THR A 476 -4.02 6.26 -21.44
N HIS A 477 -4.35 7.37 -20.79
CA HIS A 477 -3.45 8.02 -19.85
C HIS A 477 -2.88 7.02 -18.82
N ASP A 478 -3.71 6.09 -18.32
CA ASP A 478 -3.28 5.05 -17.37
C ASP A 478 -2.41 3.95 -17.98
N GLN A 479 -2.54 3.65 -19.27
CA GLN A 479 -1.70 2.66 -19.94
C GLN A 479 -0.33 3.22 -20.31
N LYS A 480 -0.23 4.49 -20.76
CA LYS A 480 1.07 5.18 -20.95
C LYS A 480 1.84 5.27 -19.63
N ARG A 481 1.10 5.46 -18.54
CA ARG A 481 1.57 5.59 -17.16
C ARG A 481 2.05 4.27 -16.54
N ASN A 482 1.40 3.14 -16.82
CA ASN A 482 1.91 1.81 -16.44
C ASN A 482 3.16 1.41 -17.24
N GLN A 483 3.29 1.88 -18.48
CA GLN A 483 4.46 1.62 -19.33
C GLN A 483 5.71 2.37 -18.86
N ALA A 484 5.54 3.56 -18.28
CA ALA A 484 6.62 4.34 -17.66
C ALA A 484 7.20 3.68 -16.39
N VAL A 485 6.41 2.84 -15.71
CA VAL A 485 6.82 2.18 -14.46
C VAL A 485 7.75 0.99 -14.74
N GLY A 486 7.50 0.21 -15.80
CA GLY A 486 8.32 -0.95 -16.19
C GLY A 486 8.44 -2.02 -15.10
N THR A 487 8.12 -3.29 -15.39
CA THR A 487 8.33 -4.40 -14.43
C THR A 487 9.81 -4.73 -14.14
N SER A 488 10.75 -3.97 -14.71
CA SER A 488 12.19 -4.28 -14.73
C SER A 488 13.04 -3.52 -13.71
N ILE A 489 12.52 -2.49 -13.05
CA ILE A 489 13.26 -1.75 -12.01
C ILE A 489 12.67 -2.14 -10.65
N ALA A 490 13.46 -2.84 -9.84
CA ALA A 490 13.06 -3.17 -8.48
C ALA A 490 12.81 -1.87 -7.68
N PRO A 491 11.76 -1.79 -6.85
CA PRO A 491 11.54 -0.62 -6.00
C PRO A 491 12.73 -0.44 -5.04
N LEU A 492 13.18 0.80 -4.87
CA LEU A 492 14.31 1.14 -3.97
C LEU A 492 14.11 0.69 -2.53
N ILE A 493 12.85 0.59 -2.09
CA ILE A 493 12.49 0.16 -0.74
C ILE A 493 11.50 -0.99 -0.83
N ASN A 494 11.91 -2.16 -0.31
CA ASN A 494 11.08 -3.36 -0.19
C ASN A 494 11.25 -3.96 1.21
N PRO A 495 10.17 -4.32 1.93
CA PRO A 495 10.28 -4.96 3.24
C PRO A 495 11.00 -6.31 3.21
N TYR A 496 12.08 -6.42 3.98
CA TYR A 496 12.72 -7.68 4.35
C TYR A 496 11.98 -8.35 5.53
N ILE A 497 11.62 -7.62 6.58
CA ILE A 497 10.88 -8.19 7.73
C ILE A 497 9.37 -7.98 7.52
N PRO A 498 8.51 -9.03 7.59
CA PRO A 498 7.06 -8.87 7.53
C PRO A 498 6.54 -7.91 8.62
N MET A 499 5.39 -7.28 8.38
CA MET A 499 4.70 -6.36 9.30
C MET A 499 5.41 -5.02 9.58
N MET A 500 6.66 -4.83 9.13
CA MET A 500 7.39 -3.56 9.32
C MET A 500 6.92 -2.43 8.41
N TYR A 501 6.27 -2.78 7.30
CA TYR A 501 5.81 -1.84 6.27
C TYR A 501 4.32 -2.07 6.04
N VAL A 502 3.55 -1.00 6.08
CA VAL A 502 2.09 -1.06 5.94
C VAL A 502 1.57 0.02 5.01
N GLN A 503 0.47 -0.28 4.32
CA GLN A 503 -0.28 0.68 3.49
C GLN A 503 -1.66 0.90 4.08
N LEU A 504 -2.06 2.16 4.18
CA LEU A 504 -3.41 2.58 4.54
C LEU A 504 -4.12 3.13 3.30
N ASP A 505 -5.33 2.63 3.06
CA ASP A 505 -6.23 3.18 2.04
C ASP A 505 -7.70 3.01 2.41
N TYR A 506 -8.57 3.74 1.73
CA TYR A 506 -10.01 3.71 1.92
C TYR A 506 -10.72 3.24 0.67
N GLN A 507 -11.55 2.22 0.82
CA GLN A 507 -12.50 1.82 -0.20
C GLN A 507 -13.80 2.60 -0.01
N LEU A 508 -14.25 3.32 -1.03
CA LEU A 508 -15.61 3.85 -1.06
C LEU A 508 -16.58 2.70 -1.34
N ILE A 509 -17.55 2.51 -0.45
CA ILE A 509 -18.69 1.65 -0.69
C ILE A 509 -19.81 2.52 -1.26
N ASP A 510 -19.94 2.52 -2.59
CA ASP A 510 -20.98 3.26 -3.31
C ASP A 510 -22.28 2.45 -3.33
N ALA A 511 -22.80 2.16 -2.15
CA ALA A 511 -24.13 1.58 -1.97
C ALA A 511 -24.96 2.56 -1.14
N LYS A 512 -26.11 2.97 -1.67
CA LYS A 512 -27.12 3.67 -0.86
C LYS A 512 -27.69 2.66 0.12
N SER A 513 -27.25 2.75 1.36
CA SER A 513 -27.61 1.81 2.40
C SER A 513 -28.59 2.46 3.36
N ILE A 514 -29.71 1.79 3.63
CA ILE A 514 -30.57 2.12 4.76
C ILE A 514 -30.20 1.12 5.84
N PHE A 515 -29.55 1.61 6.88
CA PHE A 515 -29.09 0.77 7.97
C PHE A 515 -30.18 0.66 9.02
N ARG A 516 -30.71 -0.54 9.21
CA ARG A 516 -31.41 -0.87 10.44
C ARG A 516 -30.37 -1.00 11.55
N VAL A 517 -30.47 -0.14 12.54
CA VAL A 517 -29.66 -0.21 13.75
C VAL A 517 -30.58 -0.56 14.90
N ARG A 518 -30.13 -1.46 15.76
CA ARG A 518 -30.88 -1.82 16.96
C ARG A 518 -30.38 -0.98 18.13
N ASN A 519 -31.32 -0.42 18.89
CA ASN A 519 -30.98 0.21 20.15
C ASN A 519 -30.83 -0.86 21.24
N VAL A 520 -30.50 -0.43 22.45
CA VAL A 520 -30.28 -1.32 23.60
C VAL A 520 -31.52 -2.12 24.02
N HIS A 521 -32.70 -1.70 23.56
CA HIS A 521 -33.99 -2.35 23.80
C HIS A 521 -34.40 -3.24 22.61
N ASN A 522 -33.49 -3.50 21.68
CA ASN A 522 -33.74 -4.25 20.45
C ASN A 522 -34.76 -3.58 19.49
N GLU A 523 -35.09 -2.30 19.73
CA GLU A 523 -35.93 -1.53 18.82
C GLU A 523 -35.09 -1.07 17.62
N SER A 524 -35.71 -1.11 16.46
CA SER A 524 -35.04 -0.91 15.19
C SER A 524 -35.26 0.49 14.68
N PHE A 525 -34.18 1.18 14.35
CA PHE A 525 -34.23 2.50 13.71
C PHE A 525 -33.48 2.46 12.38
N TYR A 526 -34.01 3.17 11.39
CA TYR A 526 -33.44 3.20 10.05
C TYR A 526 -32.62 4.47 9.87
N VAL A 527 -31.34 4.32 9.53
CA VAL A 527 -30.43 5.43 9.23
C VAL A 527 -30.04 5.33 7.77
N SER A 528 -30.45 6.31 6.96
CA SER A 528 -30.01 6.39 5.57
C SER A 528 -28.56 6.90 5.51
N VAL A 529 -27.67 6.12 4.90
CA VAL A 529 -26.28 6.50 4.65
C VAL A 529 -26.03 6.42 3.13
N PRO A 530 -25.90 7.57 2.47
CA PRO A 530 -25.80 7.60 1.01
C PRO A 530 -24.45 7.09 0.50
N ARG A 531 -23.38 7.26 1.29
CA ARG A 531 -22.00 6.84 1.00
C ARG A 531 -21.23 6.62 2.29
N TRP A 532 -20.39 5.60 2.31
CA TRP A 532 -19.51 5.29 3.43
C TRP A 532 -18.23 4.59 2.95
N TYR A 533 -17.23 4.51 3.82
CA TYR A 533 -15.90 4.02 3.50
C TYR A 533 -15.51 2.85 4.40
N VAL A 534 -14.66 1.97 3.90
CA VAL A 534 -13.91 1.02 4.72
C VAL A 534 -12.43 1.37 4.63
N GLY A 535 -11.83 1.70 5.77
CA GLY A 535 -10.39 1.89 5.86
C GLY A 535 -9.71 0.54 6.05
N TYR A 536 -8.64 0.28 5.30
CA TYR A 536 -7.84 -0.95 5.36
C TYR A 536 -6.38 -0.63 5.64
N LEU A 537 -5.76 -1.39 6.55
CA LEU A 537 -4.33 -1.38 6.79
C LEU A 537 -3.74 -2.76 6.46
N ALA A 538 -2.89 -2.84 5.45
CA ALA A 538 -2.29 -4.10 4.99
C ALA A 538 -0.76 -4.10 5.07
N CYS A 539 -0.20 -5.26 5.43
CA CYS A 539 1.24 -5.54 5.43
C CYS A 539 1.78 -5.60 4.00
N GLU A 540 2.88 -4.92 3.72
CA GLU A 540 3.43 -4.85 2.37
C GLU A 540 4.00 -6.15 1.85
N LYS A 541 4.75 -6.84 2.71
CA LYS A 541 5.46 -8.05 2.34
C LYS A 541 4.50 -9.21 2.06
N THR A 542 3.39 -9.30 2.78
CA THR A 542 2.49 -10.47 2.73
C THR A 542 1.10 -10.16 2.19
N GLY A 543 0.70 -8.90 2.12
CA GLY A 543 -0.68 -8.49 1.83
C GLY A 543 -1.67 -8.81 2.95
N ALA A 544 -1.20 -9.21 4.15
CA ALA A 544 -2.07 -9.50 5.28
C ALA A 544 -2.80 -8.24 5.74
N VAL A 545 -4.12 -8.31 5.89
CA VAL A 545 -4.92 -7.22 6.46
C VAL A 545 -4.83 -7.30 7.98
N ARG A 546 -4.30 -6.25 8.59
CA ARG A 546 -4.08 -6.16 10.03
C ARG A 546 -4.97 -5.15 10.73
N GLY A 547 -5.49 -4.16 10.00
CA GLY A 547 -6.46 -3.19 10.53
C GLY A 547 -7.59 -2.96 9.55
N ALA A 548 -8.81 -2.80 10.05
CA ALA A 548 -9.93 -2.35 9.25
C ALA A 548 -10.98 -1.64 10.11
N THR A 549 -11.59 -0.57 9.61
CA THR A 549 -12.77 0.06 10.23
C THR A 549 -13.77 0.54 9.18
N CYS A 550 -15.05 0.52 9.52
CA CYS A 550 -16.11 1.08 8.70
C CYS A 550 -16.37 2.52 9.14
N SER A 551 -16.11 3.48 8.25
CA SER A 551 -16.41 4.89 8.45
C SER A 551 -17.70 5.24 7.71
N LEU A 552 -18.79 5.47 8.45
CA LEU A 552 -20.08 5.87 7.87
C LEU A 552 -20.19 7.38 7.66
N GLU A 553 -19.04 8.06 7.60
CA GLU A 553 -18.97 9.48 7.28
C GLU A 553 -19.03 9.71 5.77
N LYS A 554 -19.50 10.88 5.35
CA LYS A 554 -19.54 11.28 3.93
C LYS A 554 -18.17 11.26 3.27
N GLN A 555 -17.11 11.48 4.04
CA GLN A 555 -15.70 11.40 3.64
C GLN A 555 -14.91 10.88 4.84
N ALA A 556 -13.92 10.03 4.59
CA ALA A 556 -13.01 9.58 5.64
C ALA A 556 -12.31 10.77 6.31
N SER A 557 -12.28 10.76 7.63
CA SER A 557 -11.65 11.79 8.46
C SER A 557 -10.33 11.31 9.09
N ALA A 558 -9.58 12.25 9.68
CA ALA A 558 -8.41 11.92 10.50
C ALA A 558 -8.76 10.97 11.66
N GLU A 559 -9.97 11.10 12.24
CA GLU A 559 -10.43 10.22 13.30
C GLU A 559 -10.64 8.79 12.80
N SER A 560 -11.24 8.63 11.61
CA SER A 560 -11.38 7.32 10.95
C SER A 560 -10.03 6.66 10.71
N ALA A 561 -9.03 7.44 10.29
CA ALA A 561 -7.66 6.98 10.06
C ALA A 561 -7.01 6.44 11.34
N ILE A 562 -7.11 7.19 12.44
CA ILE A 562 -6.55 6.75 13.73
C ILE A 562 -7.28 5.52 14.26
N GLU A 563 -8.59 5.41 14.03
CA GLU A 563 -9.36 4.24 14.43
C GLU A 563 -8.91 2.96 13.69
N VAL A 564 -8.58 3.04 12.40
CA VAL A 564 -7.94 1.92 11.67
C VAL A 564 -6.62 1.53 12.32
N LEU A 565 -5.79 2.51 12.71
CA LEU A 565 -4.50 2.25 13.37
C LEU A 565 -4.69 1.59 14.74
N GLN A 566 -5.68 2.03 15.53
CA GLN A 566 -6.00 1.44 16.83
C GLN A 566 -6.52 -0.01 16.68
N GLY A 567 -7.41 -0.24 15.72
CA GLY A 567 -7.91 -1.59 15.40
C GLY A 567 -6.81 -2.56 14.93
N ALA A 568 -5.68 -2.03 14.44
CA ALA A 568 -4.52 -2.82 14.01
C ALA A 568 -3.58 -3.26 15.15
N LEU A 569 -3.91 -2.95 16.40
CA LEU A 569 -3.09 -3.27 17.57
C LEU A 569 -3.80 -4.17 18.57
N GLU A 570 -5.06 -3.88 18.84
CA GLU A 570 -5.79 -4.46 19.96
C GLU A 570 -6.53 -5.75 19.58
N ALA A 571 -6.75 -6.64 20.55
CA ALA A 571 -7.54 -7.87 20.43
C ALA A 571 -8.97 -7.63 19.86
N PRO A 572 -9.62 -8.64 19.26
CA PRO A 572 -11.02 -8.51 18.84
C PRO A 572 -11.92 -7.99 19.98
N MET A 573 -12.82 -7.07 19.65
CA MET A 573 -13.71 -6.43 20.63
C MET A 573 -14.96 -7.27 20.86
N CYS A 574 -15.31 -7.50 22.13
CA CYS A 574 -16.61 -8.07 22.50
C CYS A 574 -17.68 -6.97 22.44
N LEU A 575 -18.71 -7.18 21.61
CA LEU A 575 -19.81 -6.22 21.43
C LEU A 575 -20.67 -6.11 22.70
N GLU A 576 -20.88 -7.22 23.39
CA GLU A 576 -21.67 -7.30 24.62
C GLU A 576 -20.78 -7.35 25.87
N LYS A 577 -21.21 -6.64 26.92
CA LYS A 577 -20.50 -6.62 28.20
C LYS A 577 -20.55 -8.01 28.85
N GLY A 578 -19.39 -8.63 29.06
CA GLY A 578 -19.27 -9.95 29.70
C GLY A 578 -19.28 -11.15 28.73
N ALA A 579 -19.41 -10.92 27.42
CA ALA A 579 -19.32 -11.97 26.41
C ALA A 579 -17.86 -12.34 26.08
N SER A 580 -17.63 -13.59 25.66
CA SER A 580 -16.35 -14.02 25.09
C SER A 580 -16.29 -13.73 23.59
N VAL A 581 -15.07 -13.56 23.05
CA VAL A 581 -14.83 -13.39 21.61
C VAL A 581 -15.24 -14.65 20.84
N ASN A 582 -16.09 -14.51 19.82
CA ASN A 582 -16.47 -15.62 18.95
C ASN A 582 -15.43 -15.83 17.83
N GLU A 583 -15.38 -17.04 17.25
CA GLU A 583 -14.51 -17.31 16.09
C GLU A 583 -14.84 -16.42 14.88
N GLU A 584 -16.09 -16.00 14.72
CA GLU A 584 -16.51 -15.07 13.66
C GLU A 584 -15.98 -13.63 13.86
N ASP A 585 -15.60 -13.27 15.08
CA ASP A 585 -14.98 -11.97 15.38
C ASP A 585 -13.48 -11.93 15.00
N LYS A 586 -12.90 -13.08 14.65
CA LYS A 586 -11.51 -13.17 14.16
C LYS A 586 -11.50 -12.95 12.65
N TYR A 587 -10.95 -11.82 12.21
CA TYR A 587 -10.79 -11.50 10.79
C TYR A 587 -9.47 -10.80 10.47
N LEU A 588 -8.95 -9.99 11.38
CA LEU A 588 -7.62 -9.37 11.25
C LEU A 588 -6.51 -10.36 11.59
N ILE A 589 -5.33 -10.16 11.02
CA ILE A 589 -4.25 -11.14 11.12
C ILE A 589 -3.80 -11.44 12.56
N HIS A 590 -3.77 -10.43 13.43
CA HIS A 590 -3.42 -10.57 14.86
C HIS A 590 -4.53 -11.21 15.69
N HIS A 591 -5.75 -11.36 15.15
CA HIS A 591 -6.79 -12.17 15.80
C HIS A 591 -6.45 -13.67 15.70
N PHE A 592 -5.70 -14.08 14.67
CA PHE A 592 -5.24 -15.46 14.46
C PHE A 592 -3.84 -15.73 14.99
N LEU A 593 -3.00 -14.69 15.05
CA LEU A 593 -1.66 -14.69 15.64
C LEU A 593 -1.64 -13.68 16.81
N PRO A 594 -2.13 -14.05 18.01
CA PRO A 594 -2.22 -13.14 19.16
C PRO A 594 -0.89 -12.51 19.55
N GLU A 595 0.24 -13.18 19.28
CA GLU A 595 1.57 -12.63 19.47
C GLU A 595 1.81 -11.33 18.69
N LEU A 596 1.10 -11.10 17.58
CA LEU A 596 1.18 -9.87 16.79
C LEU A 596 0.34 -8.71 17.36
N GLN A 597 -0.34 -8.90 18.49
CA GLN A 597 -1.00 -7.78 19.17
C GLN A 597 0.04 -6.73 19.55
N TYR A 598 -0.32 -5.47 19.33
CA TYR A 598 0.57 -4.31 19.53
C TYR A 598 1.86 -4.33 18.69
N GLN A 599 1.98 -5.22 17.69
CA GLN A 599 3.08 -5.20 16.71
C GLN A 599 3.09 -3.84 15.99
N ALA A 600 4.17 -3.07 16.16
CA ALA A 600 4.32 -1.80 15.46
C ALA A 600 4.83 -2.00 14.02
N PHE A 601 5.02 -0.89 13.32
CA PHE A 601 5.56 -0.84 11.96
C PHE A 601 6.50 0.37 11.84
N ALA A 602 7.53 0.29 11.00
CA ALA A 602 8.48 1.37 10.79
C ALA A 602 8.04 2.32 9.66
N ILE A 603 7.28 1.83 8.68
CA ILE A 603 6.83 2.65 7.54
C ILE A 603 5.33 2.52 7.35
N LEU A 604 4.65 3.66 7.24
CA LEU A 604 3.25 3.79 6.88
C LEU A 604 3.11 4.58 5.57
N ARG A 605 2.72 3.89 4.49
CA ARG A 605 2.42 4.53 3.20
C ARG A 605 0.96 4.94 3.15
N ILE A 606 0.74 6.19 2.79
CA ILE A 606 -0.58 6.84 2.76
C ILE A 606 -0.74 7.62 1.48
N ASP A 607 -1.99 7.81 1.06
CA ASP A 607 -2.29 8.77 0.01
C ASP A 607 -2.23 10.21 0.54
N ASN A 608 -2.33 11.17 -0.40
CA ASN A 608 -2.41 12.58 -0.08
C ASN A 608 -3.86 13.03 0.20
N ALA A 609 -4.74 12.16 0.71
CA ALA A 609 -6.08 12.56 1.12
C ALA A 609 -6.04 13.52 2.31
N PHE A 610 -7.04 14.40 2.40
CA PHE A 610 -7.13 15.40 3.48
C PHE A 610 -7.08 14.79 4.88
N ALA A 611 -7.67 13.63 5.10
CA ALA A 611 -7.60 12.90 6.37
C ALA A 611 -6.15 12.61 6.81
N ASN A 612 -5.35 12.14 5.86
CA ASN A 612 -3.97 11.69 6.05
C ASN A 612 -2.97 12.86 6.12
N LEU A 613 -3.34 14.03 5.60
CA LEU A 613 -2.55 15.27 5.68
C LEU A 613 -2.78 16.07 6.97
N SER A 614 -3.74 15.65 7.80
CA SER A 614 -4.07 16.35 9.04
C SER A 614 -2.92 16.28 10.04
N ARG A 615 -2.72 17.38 10.78
CA ARG A 615 -1.73 17.46 11.85
C ARG A 615 -1.96 16.35 12.88
N ASP A 616 -3.21 16.13 13.28
CA ASP A 616 -3.54 15.17 14.33
C ASP A 616 -3.20 13.74 13.91
N PHE A 617 -3.59 13.31 12.71
CA PHE A 617 -3.25 11.98 12.21
C PHE A 617 -1.74 11.78 12.12
N SER A 618 -1.03 12.66 11.40
CA SER A 618 0.40 12.50 11.18
C SER A 618 1.17 12.45 12.49
N ASN A 619 0.85 13.37 13.41
CA ASN A 619 1.61 13.48 14.64
C ASN A 619 1.28 12.34 15.61
N ASN A 620 0.02 11.90 15.71
CA ASN A 620 -0.35 10.77 16.55
C ASN A 620 0.22 9.45 16.01
N ALA A 621 0.24 9.24 14.70
CA ALA A 621 0.85 8.06 14.10
C ALA A 621 2.36 8.00 14.39
N ILE A 622 3.11 9.06 14.09
CA ILE A 622 4.57 9.08 14.32
C ILE A 622 4.88 8.94 15.82
N SER A 623 4.21 9.71 16.68
CA SER A 623 4.50 9.71 18.12
C SER A 623 4.07 8.42 18.84
N THR A 624 3.07 7.69 18.32
CA THR A 624 2.67 6.40 18.91
C THR A 624 3.56 5.27 18.43
N PHE A 625 3.78 5.18 17.12
CA PHE A 625 4.45 4.02 16.51
C PHE A 625 5.96 4.20 16.37
N GLY A 626 6.48 5.42 16.43
CA GLY A 626 7.85 5.76 16.05
C GLY A 626 8.11 5.64 14.55
N CYS A 627 7.05 5.55 13.73
CA CYS A 627 7.14 5.24 12.30
C CYS A 627 7.43 6.47 11.42
N PHE A 628 7.88 6.21 10.19
CA PHE A 628 7.94 7.20 9.11
C PHE A 628 6.68 7.11 8.25
N LEU A 629 6.13 8.27 7.92
CA LEU A 629 5.03 8.42 6.97
C LEU A 629 5.58 8.68 5.58
N GLN A 630 5.16 7.89 4.60
CA GLN A 630 5.45 8.16 3.20
C GLN A 630 4.22 8.72 2.50
N TYR A 631 4.34 9.97 2.07
CA TYR A 631 3.41 10.64 1.18
C TYR A 631 3.89 10.50 -0.26
N GLY A 632 3.19 9.65 -1.02
CA GLY A 632 3.50 9.43 -2.43
C GLY A 632 3.57 10.74 -3.23
N ALA A 633 4.37 10.75 -4.30
CA ALA A 633 4.43 11.85 -5.24
C ALA A 633 3.03 12.29 -5.71
N TYR A 634 2.87 13.59 -5.98
CA TYR A 634 1.58 14.12 -6.40
C TYR A 634 1.14 13.48 -7.72
N GLY A 635 -0.05 12.90 -7.75
CA GLY A 635 -0.56 12.15 -8.89
C GLY A 635 -0.01 10.72 -9.03
N ALA A 636 0.89 10.26 -8.16
CA ALA A 636 1.52 8.93 -8.22
C ALA A 636 0.77 7.83 -7.46
N TRP A 637 -0.56 7.75 -7.60
CA TRP A 637 -1.37 6.77 -6.86
C TRP A 637 -1.00 5.30 -7.11
N TRP A 638 -0.39 4.99 -8.27
CA TRP A 638 0.04 3.64 -8.67
C TRP A 638 1.18 3.05 -7.81
N THR A 639 1.92 3.87 -7.05
CA THR A 639 3.01 3.39 -6.18
C THR A 639 2.50 2.51 -5.03
N ARG A 640 1.19 2.50 -4.79
CA ARG A 640 0.49 1.68 -3.78
C ARG A 640 -0.36 0.58 -4.42
N SER A 641 0.07 0.00 -5.55
CA SER A 641 -0.64 -1.09 -6.25
C SER A 641 -0.96 -2.33 -5.38
N LEU A 642 -0.23 -2.52 -4.28
CA LEU A 642 -0.52 -3.55 -3.30
C LEU A 642 -1.89 -3.38 -2.64
N ILE A 643 -2.14 -2.24 -1.98
CA ILE A 643 -3.37 -2.07 -1.19
C ILE A 643 -4.58 -2.09 -2.12
N GLU A 644 -4.45 -1.54 -3.32
CA GLU A 644 -5.45 -1.63 -4.39
C GLU A 644 -5.73 -3.10 -4.78
N SER A 645 -4.68 -3.91 -4.94
CA SER A 645 -4.83 -5.34 -5.21
C SER A 645 -5.48 -6.11 -4.05
N VAL A 646 -5.16 -5.77 -2.80
CA VAL A 646 -5.75 -6.40 -1.62
C VAL A 646 -7.23 -6.03 -1.50
N ILE A 647 -7.56 -4.74 -1.62
CA ILE A 647 -8.94 -4.25 -1.61
C ILE A 647 -9.72 -4.88 -2.75
N GLY A 648 -9.17 -4.93 -3.96
CA GLY A 648 -9.79 -5.57 -5.13
C GLY A 648 -10.10 -7.05 -4.87
N ALA A 649 -9.15 -7.80 -4.29
CA ALA A 649 -9.35 -9.21 -3.96
C ALA A 649 -10.44 -9.42 -2.89
N ILE A 650 -10.50 -8.56 -1.87
CA ILE A 650 -11.54 -8.58 -0.82
C ILE A 650 -12.91 -8.23 -1.40
N ASP A 651 -12.96 -7.24 -2.29
CA ASP A 651 -14.18 -6.75 -2.90
C ASP A 651 -14.78 -7.78 -3.87
N GLU A 652 -13.94 -8.48 -4.65
CA GLU A 652 -14.35 -9.56 -5.56
C GLU A 652 -15.05 -10.73 -4.87
N ILE A 653 -14.68 -11.04 -3.62
CA ILE A 653 -15.32 -12.09 -2.82
C ILE A 653 -16.44 -11.56 -1.90
N GLY A 654 -16.48 -10.26 -1.65
CA GLY A 654 -17.39 -9.61 -0.71
C GLY A 654 -18.52 -8.84 -1.39
N ILE A 655 -18.47 -7.51 -1.26
CA ILE A 655 -19.59 -6.61 -1.57
C ILE A 655 -20.04 -6.68 -3.04
N LYS A 656 -19.11 -6.95 -3.99
CA LYS A 656 -19.49 -7.12 -5.41
C LYS A 656 -20.44 -8.29 -5.69
N LYS A 657 -20.53 -9.27 -4.80
CA LYS A 657 -21.43 -10.43 -4.96
C LYS A 657 -22.80 -10.22 -4.31
N MET A 658 -23.03 -9.08 -3.65
CA MET A 658 -24.28 -8.79 -2.98
C MET A 658 -25.38 -8.37 -3.98
N PRO A 659 -26.65 -8.78 -3.77
CA PRO A 659 -27.77 -8.38 -4.62
C PRO A 659 -28.03 -6.87 -4.69
N SER A 660 -27.51 -6.11 -3.72
CA SER A 660 -27.62 -4.65 -3.59
C SER A 660 -26.39 -3.87 -4.08
N THR A 661 -25.44 -4.53 -4.76
CA THR A 661 -24.25 -3.84 -5.27
C THR A 661 -24.59 -2.86 -6.40
N CYS A 662 -24.00 -1.67 -6.39
CA CYS A 662 -24.11 -0.73 -7.52
C CYS A 662 -23.14 -1.05 -8.67
N GLY A 663 -22.37 -2.15 -8.57
CA GLY A 663 -21.39 -2.54 -9.58
C GLY A 663 -20.15 -1.65 -9.61
N SER A 664 -19.27 -1.86 -10.60
CA SER A 664 -18.00 -1.10 -10.69
C SER A 664 -18.11 0.20 -11.49
N SER A 665 -19.28 0.47 -12.10
CA SER A 665 -19.49 1.68 -12.89
C SER A 665 -20.97 2.09 -12.90
N PRO A 666 -21.29 3.37 -13.15
CA PRO A 666 -22.68 3.85 -13.23
C PRO A 666 -23.54 3.20 -14.33
N ARG A 667 -22.94 2.44 -15.25
CA ARG A 667 -23.62 1.72 -16.34
C ARG A 667 -23.69 0.21 -16.11
N ASP A 668 -23.18 -0.26 -14.98
CA ASP A 668 -23.20 -1.68 -14.62
C ASP A 668 -24.66 -2.16 -14.51
N PRO A 669 -25.05 -3.25 -15.21
CA PRO A 669 -26.40 -3.80 -15.10
C PRO A 669 -26.83 -4.09 -13.66
N ALA A 670 -25.89 -4.45 -12.78
CA ALA A 670 -26.14 -4.66 -11.35
C ALA A 670 -26.65 -3.39 -10.63
N SER A 671 -26.29 -2.20 -11.12
CA SER A 671 -26.69 -0.91 -10.54
C SER A 671 -28.17 -0.58 -10.70
N LYS A 672 -28.88 -1.17 -11.68
CA LYS A 672 -30.21 -0.70 -12.07
C LYS A 672 -31.30 -0.91 -11.03
N ASP A 673 -31.13 -1.89 -10.13
CA ASP A 673 -32.11 -2.22 -9.08
C ASP A 673 -31.49 -2.34 -7.68
N ALA A 674 -30.26 -1.86 -7.48
CA ALA A 674 -29.51 -1.98 -6.22
C ALA A 674 -30.28 -1.46 -4.99
N GLU A 675 -30.90 -0.28 -5.09
CA GLU A 675 -31.73 0.31 -4.02
C GLU A 675 -32.98 -0.53 -3.75
N LYS A 676 -33.66 -1.00 -4.81
CA LYS A 676 -34.85 -1.83 -4.67
C LYS A 676 -34.51 -3.19 -4.06
N ASN A 677 -33.38 -3.77 -4.43
CA ASN A 677 -32.88 -5.03 -3.88
C ASN A 677 -32.45 -4.86 -2.42
N ALA A 678 -31.79 -3.75 -2.05
CA ALA A 678 -31.44 -3.48 -0.66
C ALA A 678 -32.68 -3.43 0.26
N VAL A 679 -33.74 -2.77 -0.20
CA VAL A 679 -35.03 -2.72 0.52
C VAL A 679 -35.74 -4.09 0.50
N LYS A 680 -35.79 -4.76 -0.66
CA LYS A 680 -36.42 -6.08 -0.85
C LYS A 680 -35.78 -7.17 0.01
N TYR A 681 -34.46 -7.15 0.16
CA TYR A 681 -33.69 -8.16 0.90
C TYR A 681 -33.35 -7.75 2.33
N HIS A 682 -33.85 -6.59 2.79
CA HIS A 682 -33.64 -6.09 4.16
C HIS A 682 -32.17 -6.10 4.64
N ILE A 683 -31.22 -5.69 3.79
CA ILE A 683 -29.80 -5.79 4.11
C ILE A 683 -29.44 -4.79 5.24
N GLU A 684 -29.06 -5.29 6.42
CA GLU A 684 -28.72 -4.48 7.60
C GLU A 684 -27.24 -4.01 7.56
N LEU A 685 -26.89 -3.01 8.39
CA LEU A 685 -25.48 -2.58 8.53
C LEU A 685 -24.60 -3.73 9.02
N ASP A 686 -25.10 -4.47 9.99
CA ASP A 686 -24.39 -5.57 10.62
C ASP A 686 -24.13 -6.70 9.61
N ASP A 687 -25.04 -6.93 8.65
CA ASP A 687 -24.83 -7.86 7.56
C ASP A 687 -23.67 -7.42 6.65
N LEU A 688 -23.62 -6.15 6.29
CA LEU A 688 -22.55 -5.58 5.46
C LEU A 688 -21.19 -5.62 6.18
N ILE A 689 -21.15 -5.24 7.46
CA ILE A 689 -19.95 -5.34 8.30
C ILE A 689 -19.52 -6.81 8.41
N SER A 690 -20.46 -7.73 8.59
CA SER A 690 -20.19 -9.17 8.66
C SER A 690 -19.62 -9.70 7.34
N VAL A 691 -20.17 -9.31 6.20
CA VAL A 691 -19.64 -9.65 4.87
C VAL A 691 -18.21 -9.14 4.72
N ILE A 692 -17.95 -7.87 5.05
CA ILE A 692 -16.58 -7.30 4.98
C ILE A 692 -15.61 -8.09 5.88
N ARG A 693 -15.99 -8.35 7.14
CA ARG A 693 -15.16 -9.10 8.09
C ARG A 693 -14.88 -10.52 7.56
N ARG A 694 -15.89 -11.20 7.03
CA ARG A 694 -15.75 -12.54 6.42
C ARG A 694 -14.87 -12.52 5.18
N SER A 695 -14.95 -11.49 4.34
CA SER A 695 -14.08 -11.32 3.18
C SER A 695 -12.63 -11.05 3.58
N ILE A 696 -12.39 -10.20 4.59
CA ILE A 696 -11.05 -9.98 5.14
C ILE A 696 -10.48 -11.28 5.74
N ARG A 697 -11.29 -12.00 6.51
CA ARG A 697 -10.94 -13.31 7.07
C ARG A 697 -10.52 -14.26 5.96
N TYR A 698 -11.35 -14.42 4.92
CA TYR A 698 -11.06 -15.27 3.78
C TYR A 698 -9.73 -14.88 3.10
N HIS A 699 -9.50 -13.57 2.88
CA HIS A 699 -8.25 -13.09 2.31
C HIS A 699 -7.02 -13.48 3.16
N ASN A 700 -7.09 -13.31 4.47
CA ASN A 700 -5.97 -13.62 5.36
C ASN A 700 -5.68 -15.13 5.47
N ILE A 701 -6.71 -15.98 5.42
CA ILE A 701 -6.57 -17.41 5.75
C ILE A 701 -6.67 -18.35 4.54
N HIS A 702 -7.26 -17.93 3.42
CA HIS A 702 -7.53 -18.77 2.25
C HIS A 702 -6.90 -18.24 0.95
N SER A 703 -6.76 -16.92 0.78
CA SER A 703 -6.20 -16.36 -0.47
C SER A 703 -4.71 -16.68 -0.60
N ARG A 704 -4.37 -17.52 -1.58
CA ARG A 704 -2.99 -17.85 -1.95
C ARG A 704 -2.50 -16.89 -3.03
N SER A 705 -1.23 -16.49 -2.96
CA SER A 705 -0.65 -15.57 -3.95
C SER A 705 0.83 -15.87 -4.20
N ASP A 706 1.31 -15.49 -5.39
CA ASP A 706 2.73 -15.58 -5.75
C ASP A 706 3.62 -14.77 -4.79
N ARG A 707 3.11 -13.65 -4.26
CA ARG A 707 3.79 -12.84 -3.21
C ARG A 707 4.15 -13.68 -1.99
N ASN A 708 3.27 -14.61 -1.62
CA ASN A 708 3.45 -15.51 -0.50
C ASN A 708 3.95 -16.89 -0.94
N ASN A 709 4.55 -17.01 -2.13
CA ASN A 709 5.03 -18.26 -2.72
C ASN A 709 3.95 -19.37 -2.71
N GLY A 710 2.72 -19.03 -3.12
CA GLY A 710 1.59 -19.97 -3.16
C GLY A 710 0.95 -20.29 -1.80
N SER A 711 1.41 -19.64 -0.72
CA SER A 711 0.82 -19.73 0.62
C SER A 711 -0.15 -18.60 0.91
N THR A 712 -0.88 -18.70 2.02
CA THR A 712 -1.76 -17.63 2.51
C THR A 712 -0.98 -16.64 3.38
N PRO A 713 -1.47 -15.40 3.56
CA PRO A 713 -0.82 -14.43 4.44
C PRO A 713 -0.60 -14.97 5.86
N LEU A 714 -1.60 -15.67 6.42
CA LEU A 714 -1.49 -16.31 7.73
C LEU A 714 -0.35 -17.33 7.76
N THR A 715 -0.32 -18.31 6.85
CA THR A 715 0.74 -19.32 6.81
C THR A 715 2.13 -18.70 6.69
N ARG A 716 2.28 -17.65 5.87
CA ARG A 716 3.57 -16.98 5.67
C ARG A 716 4.04 -16.26 6.94
N LEU A 717 3.14 -15.60 7.66
CA LEU A 717 3.46 -14.93 8.91
C LEU A 717 3.71 -15.92 10.05
N THR A 718 2.93 -16.99 10.15
CA THR A 718 3.16 -18.07 11.12
C THR A 718 4.56 -18.65 10.94
N HIS A 719 4.95 -18.97 9.71
CA HIS A 719 6.29 -19.49 9.42
C HIS A 719 7.39 -18.50 9.83
N PHE A 720 7.21 -17.21 9.56
CA PHE A 720 8.20 -16.22 9.98
C PHE A 720 8.29 -16.12 11.52
N PHE A 721 7.19 -15.83 12.21
CA PHE A 721 7.25 -15.54 13.65
C PHE A 721 7.39 -16.76 14.56
N ARG A 722 6.95 -17.96 14.12
CA ARG A 722 7.01 -19.17 14.95
C ARG A 722 8.12 -20.14 14.57
N ASN A 723 8.58 -20.10 13.31
CA ASN A 723 9.54 -21.10 12.81
C ASN A 723 10.90 -20.51 12.44
N THR A 724 11.04 -19.18 12.35
CA THR A 724 12.33 -18.54 12.10
C THR A 724 13.00 -18.22 13.44
N GLU A 725 14.19 -18.78 13.66
CA GLU A 725 14.96 -18.51 14.87
C GLU A 725 15.28 -17.02 15.01
N GLY A 726 15.11 -16.47 16.21
CA GLY A 726 15.33 -15.04 16.48
C GLY A 726 14.24 -14.11 15.94
N ALA A 727 13.25 -14.59 15.17
CA ALA A 727 12.11 -13.74 14.81
C ALA A 727 11.33 -13.34 16.07
N SER A 728 11.12 -12.04 16.23
CA SER A 728 10.45 -11.49 17.40
C SER A 728 9.48 -10.40 17.00
N VAL A 729 8.44 -10.26 17.81
CA VAL A 729 7.42 -9.23 17.67
C VAL A 729 7.99 -7.92 18.18
N GLN A 730 7.82 -6.89 17.37
CA GLN A 730 8.28 -5.54 17.67
C GLN A 730 7.12 -4.75 18.25
N THR A 731 6.78 -5.01 19.51
CA THR A 731 5.66 -4.35 20.18
C THR A 731 5.92 -2.87 20.43
N LEU A 732 4.84 -2.13 20.73
CA LEU A 732 4.93 -0.82 21.36
C LEU A 732 5.46 -0.95 22.81
N PRO A 733 6.04 0.12 23.39
CA PRO A 733 6.36 0.15 24.82
C PRO A 733 5.13 -0.16 25.68
N LYS A 734 5.31 -0.94 26.76
CA LYS A 734 4.22 -1.40 27.64
C LYS A 734 3.35 -0.25 28.14
N ARG A 735 3.97 0.84 28.59
CA ARG A 735 3.21 2.02 29.06
C ARG A 735 2.39 2.67 27.95
N THR A 736 2.82 2.59 26.68
CA THR A 736 2.02 3.08 25.53
C THR A 736 0.84 2.14 25.24
N ILE A 737 1.01 0.84 25.48
CA ILE A 737 -0.06 -0.17 25.37
C ILE A 737 -1.10 0.03 26.48
N GLU A 738 -0.65 0.20 27.73
CA GLU A 738 -1.50 0.44 28.89
C GLU A 738 -2.23 1.79 28.82
N GLU A 739 -1.59 2.79 28.21
CA GLU A 739 -2.11 4.15 28.10
C GLU A 739 -2.09 4.66 26.63
N PRO A 740 -3.01 4.20 25.75
CA PRO A 740 -3.04 4.58 24.33
C PRO A 740 -3.62 6.00 24.11
N ARG A 741 -3.13 6.99 24.87
CA ARG A 741 -3.67 8.35 24.95
C ARG A 741 -3.69 9.05 23.59
N LEU A 742 -2.66 8.87 22.76
CA LEU A 742 -2.56 9.49 21.42
C LEU A 742 -3.53 8.88 20.39
N LEU A 743 -3.94 7.63 20.61
CA LEU A 743 -4.94 6.94 19.79
C LEU A 743 -6.36 7.15 20.30
N SER A 744 -6.53 7.77 21.48
CA SER A 744 -7.83 8.06 22.08
C SER A 744 -8.46 9.33 21.50
N HIS A 745 -9.79 9.42 21.57
CA HIS A 745 -10.53 10.66 21.34
C HIS A 745 -10.39 11.57 22.56
N ILE A 746 -9.90 12.80 22.34
CA ILE A 746 -9.59 13.75 23.40
C ILE A 746 -10.78 14.68 23.61
N VAL A 747 -11.25 14.76 24.85
CA VAL A 747 -12.35 15.63 25.26
C VAL A 747 -11.87 16.54 26.37
N THR A 748 -12.20 17.82 26.28
CA THR A 748 -11.95 18.79 27.35
C THR A 748 -13.25 19.46 27.76
N GLY A 749 -13.33 19.89 29.02
CA GLY A 749 -14.52 20.53 29.54
C GLY A 749 -14.40 20.88 31.01
N ARG A 750 -15.55 21.07 31.67
CA ARG A 750 -15.65 21.26 33.12
C ARG A 750 -16.49 20.16 33.75
N ILE A 751 -16.04 19.66 34.91
CA ILE A 751 -16.76 18.63 35.66
C ILE A 751 -18.12 19.18 36.09
N ALA A 752 -19.17 18.40 35.83
CA ALA A 752 -20.54 18.70 36.23
C ALA A 752 -20.85 18.02 37.58
N GLY A 753 -21.70 18.66 38.39
CA GLY A 753 -22.15 18.14 39.67
C GLY A 753 -23.06 19.16 40.36
N ARG A 754 -23.84 18.71 41.35
CA ARG A 754 -24.71 19.60 42.15
C ARG A 754 -24.75 19.14 43.60
N VAL A 755 -24.39 20.03 44.53
CA VAL A 755 -24.48 19.78 45.98
C VAL A 755 -25.93 19.95 46.46
N LYS A 756 -26.36 19.17 47.46
CA LYS A 756 -27.61 19.45 48.19
C LYS A 756 -27.53 20.84 48.83
N SER A 757 -28.46 21.73 48.50
CA SER A 757 -28.64 22.98 49.24
C SER A 757 -29.18 22.70 50.65
N LYS A 758 -28.73 23.44 51.67
CA LYS A 758 -29.34 23.46 53.00
C LYS A 758 -30.68 24.21 53.01
N THR A 759 -30.98 25.03 52.01
CA THR A 759 -32.29 25.68 51.85
C THR A 759 -33.26 24.71 51.17
N ARG A 760 -34.43 24.52 51.78
CA ARG A 760 -35.48 23.51 51.49
C ARG A 760 -36.06 23.46 50.05
N ILE A 761 -35.53 24.22 49.11
CA ILE A 761 -36.17 24.51 47.82
C ILE A 761 -35.89 23.43 46.76
N ASP A 762 -34.85 22.62 46.91
CA ASP A 762 -34.43 21.70 45.83
C ASP A 762 -33.89 20.35 46.37
N GLN A 763 -34.71 19.66 47.16
CA GLN A 763 -34.32 18.39 47.84
C GLN A 763 -34.07 17.22 46.87
N SER A 764 -34.47 17.32 45.59
CA SER A 764 -34.45 16.24 44.61
C SER A 764 -33.29 16.28 43.59
N THR A 765 -32.45 17.32 43.56
CA THR A 765 -31.52 17.57 42.43
C THR A 765 -30.03 17.43 42.73
N ALA A 766 -29.64 16.78 43.83
CA ALA A 766 -28.23 16.51 44.09
C ALA A 766 -27.69 15.43 43.14
N LYS A 767 -26.65 15.77 42.39
CA LYS A 767 -26.01 14.89 41.42
C LYS A 767 -24.52 14.78 41.73
N ARG A 768 -24.01 13.53 41.84
CA ARG A 768 -22.59 13.23 42.02
C ARG A 768 -21.76 13.78 40.86
N ALA A 769 -20.45 13.98 41.03
CA ALA A 769 -19.61 14.50 39.96
C ALA A 769 -19.56 13.54 38.77
N TYR A 770 -19.55 14.12 37.57
CA TYR A 770 -19.43 13.43 36.28
C TYR A 770 -18.94 14.41 35.23
N PHE A 771 -18.48 13.92 34.09
CA PHE A 771 -18.39 14.73 32.88
C PHE A 771 -19.31 14.20 31.80
N LYS A 772 -19.71 15.07 30.87
CA LYS A 772 -20.62 14.71 29.79
C LYS A 772 -20.00 15.09 28.47
N THR A 773 -19.97 14.15 27.54
CA THR A 773 -19.51 14.37 26.18
C THR A 773 -20.35 13.59 25.20
N ASP A 774 -20.61 14.17 24.03
CA ASP A 774 -21.56 13.65 23.03
C ASP A 774 -22.80 13.01 23.68
N GLY A 775 -23.38 13.69 24.68
CA GLY A 775 -24.61 13.28 25.37
C GLY A 775 -24.49 12.11 26.37
N VAL A 776 -23.33 11.50 26.53
CA VAL A 776 -23.07 10.39 27.47
C VAL A 776 -22.35 10.91 28.70
N GLU A 777 -22.75 10.40 29.87
CA GLU A 777 -22.15 10.75 31.15
C GLU A 777 -21.08 9.73 31.52
N TYR A 778 -19.92 10.21 31.97
CA TYR A 778 -18.78 9.41 32.37
C TYR A 778 -18.39 9.72 33.81
N SER A 779 -17.96 8.70 34.54
CA SER A 779 -17.48 8.84 35.90
C SER A 779 -16.83 7.55 36.39
N ASN A 780 -16.13 7.65 37.51
CA ASN A 780 -15.68 6.53 38.33
C ASN A 780 -16.04 6.78 39.81
N GLU A 781 -15.55 5.92 40.70
CA GLU A 781 -15.79 6.04 42.15
C GLU A 781 -15.15 7.30 42.74
N GLU A 782 -13.89 7.57 42.41
CA GLU A 782 -13.12 8.72 42.90
C GLU A 782 -13.80 10.05 42.56
N LEU A 783 -14.12 10.25 41.27
CA LEU A 783 -14.83 11.43 40.80
C LEU A 783 -16.21 11.55 41.44
N ALA A 784 -16.93 10.44 41.64
CA ALA A 784 -18.29 10.46 42.16
C ALA A 784 -18.36 10.85 43.64
N ILE A 785 -17.31 10.56 44.42
CA ILE A 785 -17.23 10.86 45.86
C ILE A 785 -16.69 12.27 46.09
N SER A 786 -15.80 12.76 45.24
CA SER A 786 -15.22 14.10 45.38
C SER A 786 -16.15 15.21 44.90
N LYS A 787 -16.66 15.99 45.87
CA LYS A 787 -17.36 17.26 45.60
C LYS A 787 -16.40 18.40 45.27
N GLY A 788 -15.10 18.21 45.54
CA GLY A 788 -14.06 19.22 45.34
C GLY A 788 -13.80 19.53 43.88
N TYR A 789 -14.06 18.58 42.97
CA TYR A 789 -13.78 18.75 41.55
C TYR A 789 -14.87 19.49 40.76
N PHE A 790 -15.94 19.98 41.39
CA PHE A 790 -17.02 20.64 40.66
C PHE A 790 -16.50 21.88 39.92
N HIS A 791 -16.83 21.99 38.63
CA HIS A 791 -16.38 23.06 37.73
C HIS A 791 -14.88 23.09 37.41
N HIS A 792 -14.09 22.17 37.97
CA HIS A 792 -12.68 22.02 37.58
C HIS A 792 -12.59 21.63 36.10
N ARG A 793 -11.56 22.15 35.41
CA ARG A 793 -11.28 21.75 34.03
C ARG A 793 -10.82 20.30 33.99
N TYR A 794 -11.14 19.59 32.92
CA TYR A 794 -10.70 18.22 32.74
C TYR A 794 -10.19 17.96 31.32
N ILE A 795 -9.36 16.92 31.20
CA ILE A 795 -8.97 16.28 29.94
C ILE A 795 -9.32 14.81 30.07
N ALA A 796 -10.15 14.30 29.16
CA ALA A 796 -10.53 12.89 29.10
C ALA A 796 -10.06 12.26 27.80
N TYR A 797 -9.50 11.06 27.90
CA TYR A 797 -9.06 10.23 26.78
C TYR A 797 -10.02 9.06 26.64
N ILE A 798 -10.91 9.11 25.66
CA ILE A 798 -11.93 8.08 25.42
C ILE A 798 -11.44 7.14 24.33
N SER A 799 -11.55 5.83 24.53
CA SER A 799 -11.15 4.86 23.50
C SER A 799 -11.99 5.04 22.24
N ARG A 800 -11.35 5.12 21.06
CA ARG A 800 -12.07 5.20 19.78
C ARG A 800 -12.66 3.87 19.36
N ARG A 801 -12.15 2.76 19.88
CA ARG A 801 -12.67 1.42 19.59
C ARG A 801 -13.87 1.06 20.46
N ASP A 802 -13.83 1.45 21.73
CA ASP A 802 -14.92 1.21 22.68
C ASP A 802 -15.17 2.48 23.50
N PHE A 803 -16.15 3.28 23.05
CA PHE A 803 -16.46 4.56 23.68
C PHE A 803 -16.86 4.46 25.15
N ARG A 804 -17.21 3.26 25.65
CA ARG A 804 -17.63 3.06 27.05
C ARG A 804 -16.52 3.36 28.03
N ASN A 805 -15.26 3.26 27.61
CA ASN A 805 -14.11 3.35 28.48
C ASN A 805 -13.25 4.57 28.13
N GLY A 806 -12.74 5.24 29.15
CA GLY A 806 -11.76 6.30 28.99
C GLY A 806 -10.91 6.48 30.24
N HIS A 807 -10.08 7.52 30.22
CA HIS A 807 -9.19 7.90 31.31
C HIS A 807 -9.33 9.40 31.58
N LEU A 808 -9.42 9.80 32.84
CA LEU A 808 -9.75 11.17 33.24
C LEU A 808 -8.63 11.86 34.00
N PHE A 809 -8.31 13.08 33.58
CA PHE A 809 -7.43 14.00 34.27
C PHE A 809 -8.22 15.25 34.65
N VAL A 810 -8.11 15.68 35.91
CA VAL A 810 -8.81 16.87 36.42
C VAL A 810 -7.79 17.90 36.88
N GLU A 811 -7.97 19.15 36.49
CA GLU A 811 -7.07 20.23 36.90
C GLU A 811 -7.21 20.47 38.40
N LEU A 812 -6.09 20.54 39.11
CA LEU A 812 -6.07 20.74 40.57
C LEU A 812 -6.61 22.11 40.99
N ALA A 813 -6.32 23.14 40.20
CA ALA A 813 -6.80 24.50 40.42
C ALA A 813 -6.93 25.23 39.08
N GLU A 814 -7.95 26.08 38.95
CA GLU A 814 -8.20 26.81 37.70
C GLU A 814 -6.99 27.65 37.29
N GLY A 815 -6.47 27.38 36.09
CA GLY A 815 -5.32 28.09 35.53
C GLY A 815 -3.95 27.54 35.95
N ALA A 816 -3.89 26.55 36.85
CA ALA A 816 -2.62 25.99 37.32
C ALA A 816 -1.89 25.17 36.25
N GLY A 817 -2.63 24.61 35.28
CA GLY A 817 -2.05 23.73 34.27
C GLY A 817 -1.60 22.36 34.78
N VAL A 818 -1.76 22.13 36.09
CA VAL A 818 -1.45 20.86 36.75
C VAL A 818 -2.73 20.03 36.83
N TYR A 819 -2.67 18.83 36.25
CA TYR A 819 -3.77 17.88 36.29
C TYR A 819 -3.44 16.73 37.24
N GLU A 820 -4.44 16.31 38.00
CA GLU A 820 -4.45 15.07 38.76
C GLU A 820 -5.03 13.95 37.90
N ASP A 821 -4.42 12.77 37.99
CA ASP A 821 -4.91 11.56 37.34
C ASP A 821 -5.97 10.90 38.21
N LEU A 822 -7.23 10.90 37.77
CA LEU A 822 -8.33 10.23 38.47
C LEU A 822 -8.57 8.80 37.98
N GLY A 823 -7.74 8.30 37.05
CA GLY A 823 -7.80 6.94 36.55
C GLY A 823 -8.87 6.69 35.48
N THR A 824 -9.24 5.41 35.34
CA THR A 824 -10.21 4.97 34.35
C THR A 824 -11.62 5.44 34.69
N VAL A 825 -12.38 5.80 33.66
CA VAL A 825 -13.78 6.25 33.74
C VAL A 825 -14.64 5.45 32.78
N ALA A 826 -15.86 5.16 33.21
CA ALA A 826 -16.82 4.40 32.42
C ALA A 826 -18.03 5.26 32.05
N ALA A 827 -18.57 5.02 30.85
CA ALA A 827 -19.87 5.51 30.45
C ALA A 827 -20.95 5.00 31.40
N ARG A 828 -21.95 5.83 31.66
CA ARG A 828 -23.11 5.54 32.51
C ARG A 828 -24.40 5.44 31.70
N GLY A 829 -25.39 4.77 32.29
CA GLY A 829 -26.71 4.60 31.69
C GLY A 829 -26.74 3.52 30.61
N SER A 830 -27.77 3.54 29.77
CA SER A 830 -27.98 2.57 28.68
C SER A 830 -26.81 2.47 27.70
N TRP A 831 -26.08 3.56 27.47
CA TRP A 831 -24.91 3.55 26.59
C TRP A 831 -23.73 2.75 27.14
N SER A 832 -23.77 2.31 28.41
CA SER A 832 -22.74 1.46 29.00
C SER A 832 -22.86 -0.03 28.63
N GLU A 833 -23.95 -0.42 27.97
CA GLU A 833 -24.28 -1.84 27.70
C GLU A 833 -23.62 -2.37 26.41
N HIS A 834 -23.52 -1.54 25.37
CA HIS A 834 -23.04 -1.95 24.04
C HIS A 834 -21.72 -1.28 23.66
N ALA A 835 -20.74 -2.09 23.26
CA ALA A 835 -19.46 -1.61 22.76
C ALA A 835 -19.61 -1.12 21.32
N LEU A 836 -19.25 0.13 21.06
CA LEU A 836 -19.22 0.68 19.70
C LEU A 836 -17.94 1.50 19.49
N PRO A 837 -17.41 1.52 18.27
CA PRO A 837 -16.43 2.53 17.92
C PRO A 837 -17.02 3.93 18.05
N TRP A 838 -16.19 4.88 18.46
CA TRP A 838 -16.58 6.26 18.77
C TRP A 838 -17.31 6.94 17.59
N GLN A 839 -16.84 6.72 16.37
CA GLN A 839 -17.48 7.29 15.18
C GLN A 839 -18.88 6.72 14.94
N LEU A 840 -19.02 5.39 15.04
CA LEU A 840 -20.30 4.74 14.90
C LEU A 840 -21.27 5.26 15.97
N PHE A 841 -20.84 5.35 17.23
CA PHE A 841 -21.63 5.92 18.32
C PHE A 841 -22.12 7.35 18.01
N ARG A 842 -21.25 8.25 17.55
CA ARG A 842 -21.63 9.64 17.21
C ARG A 842 -22.63 9.69 16.07
N LEU A 843 -22.47 8.83 15.07
CA LEU A 843 -23.38 8.71 13.95
C LEU A 843 -24.75 8.19 14.38
N LEU A 844 -24.81 7.15 15.23
CA LEU A 844 -26.06 6.65 15.79
C LEU A 844 -26.80 7.73 16.58
N ARG A 845 -26.08 8.59 17.30
CA ARG A 845 -26.71 9.73 18.00
C ARG A 845 -27.22 10.80 17.05
N ARG A 846 -26.49 11.12 15.97
CA ARG A 846 -26.92 12.10 14.96
C ARG A 846 -28.14 11.62 14.18
N GLY A 847 -28.18 10.32 13.86
CA GLY A 847 -29.29 9.65 13.17
C GLY A 847 -30.61 9.62 13.95
N ARG A 848 -30.63 9.99 15.24
CA ARG A 848 -31.86 10.13 16.05
C ARG A 848 -32.63 11.44 15.80
N SER A 849 -32.31 12.19 14.75
CA SER A 849 -32.89 13.53 14.52
C SER A 849 -34.00 13.57 13.46
N GLU A 850 -34.30 12.48 12.77
CA GLU A 850 -35.51 12.40 11.96
C GLU A 850 -36.54 11.56 12.72
N PRO A 851 -37.67 12.16 13.17
CA PRO A 851 -38.81 11.40 13.63
C PRO A 851 -39.18 10.44 12.52
N ASP A 852 -39.39 9.18 12.90
CA ASP A 852 -39.97 8.13 12.07
C ASP A 852 -40.98 8.74 11.08
N GLU A 853 -40.70 8.66 9.76
CA GLU A 853 -41.62 9.13 8.72
C GLU A 853 -42.95 8.35 8.76
N GLY A 854 -43.03 7.26 9.58
CA GLY A 854 -44.25 6.53 9.90
C GLY A 854 -44.95 6.91 11.22
N ALA A 855 -44.32 7.69 12.11
CA ALA A 855 -45.00 8.16 13.32
C ALA A 855 -45.84 9.39 12.99
N VAL A 856 -47.14 9.16 12.77
CA VAL A 856 -48.16 10.20 12.61
C VAL A 856 -47.95 11.26 13.69
N ARG A 857 -47.44 12.44 13.29
CA ARG A 857 -47.23 13.53 14.22
C ARG A 857 -48.60 13.90 14.81
N PRO A 858 -48.72 14.20 16.11
CA PRO A 858 -49.99 14.67 16.70
C PRO A 858 -50.59 15.86 15.94
N ALA A 859 -49.74 16.69 15.33
CA ALA A 859 -50.15 17.77 14.45
C ALA A 859 -50.81 17.30 13.14
N GLN A 860 -50.37 16.17 12.57
CA GLN A 860 -50.93 15.57 11.36
C GLN A 860 -52.27 14.88 11.66
N GLN A 861 -52.38 14.22 12.82
CA GLN A 861 -53.65 13.75 13.38
C GLN A 861 -54.64 14.90 13.61
N TRP A 862 -54.18 16.03 14.15
CA TRP A 862 -54.99 17.25 14.29
C TRP A 862 -55.40 17.84 12.93
N TYR A 863 -54.51 17.86 11.93
CA TYR A 863 -54.84 18.30 10.57
C TYR A 863 -55.86 17.37 9.89
N GLU A 864 -55.76 16.06 10.11
CA GLU A 864 -56.73 15.07 9.64
C GLU A 864 -58.08 15.20 10.35
N GLU A 865 -58.10 15.44 11.65
CA GLU A 865 -59.32 15.73 12.42
C GLU A 865 -59.97 17.05 12.00
N GLN A 866 -59.19 18.10 11.72
CA GLN A 866 -59.68 19.38 11.21
C GLN A 866 -60.17 19.25 9.76
N SER A 867 -59.48 18.47 8.93
CA SER A 867 -59.88 18.14 7.55
C SER A 867 -61.19 17.34 7.51
N GLN A 868 -61.33 16.34 8.39
CA GLN A 868 -62.54 15.54 8.57
C GLN A 868 -63.69 16.37 9.16
N SER A 869 -63.40 17.31 10.06
CA SER A 869 -64.37 18.27 10.60
C SER A 869 -64.82 19.29 9.56
N ALA A 870 -63.92 19.72 8.67
CA ALA A 870 -64.20 20.60 7.55
C ALA A 870 -65.00 19.90 6.44
N THR A 871 -64.72 18.63 6.14
CA THR A 871 -65.51 17.82 5.20
C THR A 871 -66.90 17.48 5.76
N LYS A 872 -67.02 17.18 7.07
CA LYS A 872 -68.34 17.04 7.74
C LYS A 872 -69.14 18.34 7.75
N ARG A 873 -68.49 19.51 7.89
CA ARG A 873 -69.14 20.83 7.75
C ARG A 873 -69.53 21.17 6.30
N ALA A 874 -68.73 20.79 5.31
CA ALA A 874 -69.01 21.02 3.90
C ALA A 874 -70.15 20.12 3.37
N ALA A 875 -70.21 18.86 3.83
CA ALA A 875 -71.31 17.93 3.52
C ALA A 875 -72.67 18.40 4.07
N ARG A 876 -72.67 19.16 5.16
CA ARG A 876 -73.89 19.74 5.77
C ARG A 876 -74.43 20.96 5.01
N ASN A 877 -73.62 21.58 4.14
CA ASN A 877 -73.94 22.82 3.42
C ASN A 877 -74.04 22.68 1.89
N GLY A 878 -74.16 21.45 1.37
CA GLY A 878 -74.65 21.20 0.01
C GLY A 878 -73.84 21.81 -1.15
N LYS A 879 -72.51 21.92 -1.04
CA LYS A 879 -71.64 22.33 -2.17
C LYS A 879 -70.56 21.29 -2.44
N THR A 880 -70.46 20.86 -3.70
CA THR A 880 -69.42 19.96 -4.21
C THR A 880 -68.06 20.67 -4.27
N PRO A 881 -67.00 20.16 -3.63
CA PRO A 881 -65.67 20.76 -3.70
C PRO A 881 -64.92 20.23 -4.93
N ARG A 882 -64.44 21.14 -5.80
CA ARG A 882 -63.45 20.80 -6.84
C ARG A 882 -62.06 20.70 -6.20
N PRO A 883 -61.29 19.62 -6.39
CA PRO A 883 -59.93 19.55 -5.87
C PRO A 883 -59.00 20.45 -6.69
N SER A 884 -58.16 21.24 -6.02
CA SER A 884 -57.05 21.92 -6.68
C SER A 884 -56.03 20.89 -7.19
N ASP A 885 -55.42 21.18 -8.33
CA ASP A 885 -54.49 20.32 -9.08
C ASP A 885 -53.27 19.81 -8.26
N ALA A 886 -52.97 20.45 -7.13
CA ALA A 886 -51.98 20.00 -6.15
C ALA A 886 -52.41 18.72 -5.38
N GLY A 887 -53.70 18.56 -5.08
CA GLY A 887 -54.23 17.38 -4.40
C GLY A 887 -54.32 16.15 -5.31
N LEU A 888 -54.55 16.35 -6.62
CA LEU A 888 -54.59 15.27 -7.59
C LEU A 888 -53.20 14.67 -7.88
N LYS A 889 -52.14 15.49 -7.78
CA LYS A 889 -50.75 15.04 -7.90
C LYS A 889 -50.28 14.28 -6.67
N LEU A 890 -50.70 14.67 -5.47
CA LEU A 890 -50.42 13.92 -4.23
C LEU A 890 -51.17 12.58 -4.16
N ALA A 891 -52.45 12.54 -4.56
CA ALA A 891 -53.24 11.30 -4.57
C ALA A 891 -52.71 10.25 -5.58
N LYS A 892 -52.13 10.69 -6.71
CA LYS A 892 -51.46 9.80 -7.68
C LYS A 892 -50.10 9.28 -7.16
N HIS A 893 -49.43 10.01 -6.27
CA HIS A 893 -48.20 9.54 -5.64
C HIS A 893 -48.51 8.55 -4.51
N GLY A 894 -49.52 8.83 -3.68
CA GLY A 894 -50.00 7.94 -2.62
C GLY A 894 -50.47 6.59 -3.14
N LYS A 895 -51.31 6.56 -4.20
CA LYS A 895 -51.77 5.29 -4.82
C LYS A 895 -50.63 4.45 -5.38
N ARG A 896 -49.55 5.06 -5.86
CA ARG A 896 -48.40 4.35 -6.45
C ARG A 896 -47.53 3.69 -5.37
N VAL A 897 -47.45 4.29 -4.19
CA VAL A 897 -46.78 3.72 -3.00
C VAL A 897 -47.64 2.61 -2.38
N GLU A 898 -48.96 2.82 -2.28
CA GLU A 898 -49.93 1.82 -1.78
C GLU A 898 -49.99 0.55 -2.65
N THR A 899 -49.87 0.70 -3.98
CA THR A 899 -49.83 -0.45 -4.92
C THR A 899 -48.53 -1.26 -4.79
N LEU A 900 -47.42 -0.62 -4.41
CA LEU A 900 -46.13 -1.29 -4.21
C LEU A 900 -46.06 -2.01 -2.85
N LEU A 901 -46.73 -1.48 -1.83
CA LEU A 901 -46.85 -2.11 -0.51
C LEU A 901 -47.81 -3.31 -0.52
N ASN A 902 -48.96 -3.21 -1.21
CA ASN A 902 -49.93 -4.31 -1.32
C ASN A 902 -49.44 -5.51 -2.17
N ALA A 903 -48.34 -5.35 -2.93
CA ALA A 903 -47.71 -6.44 -3.66
C ALA A 903 -46.71 -7.24 -2.79
N ALA A 904 -46.35 -6.75 -1.60
CA ALA A 904 -45.40 -7.39 -0.68
C ALA A 904 -46.09 -8.32 0.35
N ASP A 905 -47.41 -8.26 0.51
CA ASP A 905 -48.17 -9.01 1.53
C ASP A 905 -48.79 -10.34 1.03
N ARG A 906 -48.23 -10.99 0.00
CA ARG A 906 -48.66 -12.35 -0.40
C ARG A 906 -47.58 -13.38 -0.13
N ASP A 907 -47.67 -14.00 1.04
CA ASP A 907 -46.94 -15.22 1.41
C ASP A 907 -47.62 -16.46 0.78
N PRO A 908 -46.89 -17.44 0.21
CA PRO A 908 -47.49 -18.64 -0.39
C PRO A 908 -47.50 -19.79 0.64
N SER A 909 -48.55 -19.88 1.45
CA SER A 909 -48.87 -21.13 2.15
C SER A 909 -50.36 -21.18 2.52
N GLY A 910 -51.04 -22.28 2.15
CA GLY A 910 -52.41 -22.57 2.58
C GLY A 910 -53.28 -23.23 1.52
N ASP A 911 -53.44 -24.54 1.65
CA ASP A 911 -54.30 -25.45 0.88
C ASP A 911 -55.77 -25.00 0.72
N THR A 912 -56.38 -25.28 -0.46
CA THR A 912 -57.75 -25.86 -0.62
C THR A 912 -58.11 -26.13 -2.11
N PRO A 913 -59.15 -26.95 -2.45
CA PRO A 913 -59.06 -28.16 -3.29
C PRO A 913 -59.59 -27.97 -4.75
N PRO A 914 -59.65 -29.01 -5.62
CA PRO A 914 -59.77 -28.81 -7.06
C PRO A 914 -61.23 -28.63 -7.50
N ALA A 915 -61.46 -27.69 -8.41
CA ALA A 915 -62.71 -27.57 -9.16
C ALA A 915 -62.44 -27.76 -10.66
N THR A 916 -63.23 -28.68 -11.22
CA THR A 916 -63.25 -29.19 -12.59
C THR A 916 -63.63 -28.11 -13.63
N PRO A 917 -63.29 -28.29 -14.92
CA PRO A 917 -63.32 -27.23 -15.93
C PRO A 917 -64.66 -27.18 -16.67
N ARG A 918 -65.09 -25.98 -17.09
CA ARG A 918 -66.10 -25.83 -18.14
C ARG A 918 -65.62 -24.91 -19.26
N ARG A 919 -65.53 -25.54 -20.42
CA ARG A 919 -65.41 -25.05 -21.81
C ARG A 919 -66.05 -23.68 -22.07
N LYS A 920 -65.37 -22.90 -22.91
CA LYS A 920 -65.86 -22.49 -24.24
C LYS A 920 -64.69 -22.01 -25.11
N THR A 921 -64.27 -22.88 -26.04
CA THR A 921 -63.82 -22.53 -27.39
C THR A 921 -65.03 -21.95 -28.18
N PRO A 922 -64.89 -21.35 -29.39
CA PRO A 922 -63.81 -21.52 -30.37
C PRO A 922 -63.39 -20.14 -31.00
N ASP A 923 -62.57 -19.98 -32.04
CA ASP A 923 -62.17 -20.86 -33.15
C ASP A 923 -61.01 -20.21 -33.93
N ILE A 924 -60.55 -20.97 -34.93
CA ILE A 924 -59.62 -20.66 -36.03
C ILE A 924 -58.21 -21.20 -35.75
N PHE A 925 -58.01 -22.51 -35.96
CA PHE A 925 -57.72 -23.18 -37.24
C PHE A 925 -56.33 -22.77 -37.80
N ASP A 926 -55.41 -23.66 -38.18
CA ASP A 926 -55.40 -25.12 -38.15
C ASP A 926 -54.04 -25.60 -38.69
N VAL A 927 -53.82 -26.89 -38.44
CA VAL A 927 -53.17 -27.90 -39.28
C VAL A 927 -51.64 -28.13 -39.34
N PHE A 928 -51.38 -29.41 -39.04
CA PHE A 928 -50.29 -30.32 -39.42
C PHE A 928 -48.97 -30.18 -38.64
N GLY A 929 -48.51 -31.16 -37.87
CA GLY A 929 -48.92 -32.56 -37.71
C GLY A 929 -47.70 -33.44 -37.45
N ASP A 930 -47.84 -34.36 -36.49
CA ASP A 930 -47.13 -35.65 -36.35
C ASP A 930 -45.60 -35.65 -36.16
N GLU A 931 -44.99 -36.54 -35.36
CA GLU A 931 -45.43 -37.79 -34.73
C GLU A 931 -44.36 -38.19 -33.69
N SER A 932 -44.79 -38.84 -32.59
CA SER A 932 -44.21 -40.02 -31.89
C SER A 932 -42.67 -40.12 -31.63
N ASN A 933 -42.11 -40.71 -30.57
CA ASN A 933 -42.56 -41.83 -29.74
C ASN A 933 -41.54 -42.05 -28.57
N GLN A 934 -42.01 -42.77 -27.54
CA GLN A 934 -41.27 -43.63 -26.57
C GLN A 934 -40.37 -42.95 -25.50
N GLN A 935 -40.73 -42.93 -24.21
CA GLN A 935 -40.75 -44.03 -23.20
C GLN A 935 -39.40 -44.72 -22.95
N GLY A 936 -38.93 -44.65 -21.70
CA GLY A 936 -38.02 -45.63 -21.10
C GLY A 936 -37.04 -45.05 -20.09
N ASP A 937 -37.44 -45.09 -18.81
CA ASP A 937 -36.67 -44.92 -17.55
C ASP A 937 -36.02 -43.57 -17.17
#